data_AF-A0A821H0U9-F1
#
_entry.id   AF-A0A821H0U9-F1
#
_cell.length_a   1.000
_cell.length_b   1.000
_cell.length_c   1.000
_cell.angle_alpha   90.00
_cell.angle_beta   90.00
_cell.angle_gamma   90.00
#
_symmetry.space_group_name_H-M   'P 1'
#
loop_
_entity.id
_entity.type
_entity.pdbx_description
1 polymer ?
#
loop_
_entity_poly.entity_id
_entity_poly.type
_entity_poly.pdbx_seq_one_letter_code
_entity_poly.pdbx_strand_id
1 'polypeptide(L)'
;VNNDAIESKPKGSSIAEHYRYKRKDQSFLKTHKIGTWNVRSMNQGKLEIVKSEMDRIKIDILGISELKWTGTGHFTSGNYEVYYSGNQNTRKNGVAMVLNKKLVSSVIGYYPKNDRMITIRLHGKPTNLTIIQIYAPTTEAEESTIEDFYMELQQTLDDVPKKDAILIIGDWNAKVGETAVPGIAGKFGLGKRNEAGEKLIDFCQENHMIITNTCFKQPKRRIYTWTTPSGQHRNQIDYILCNRRWKSSITSIKTRPGADCGTDHELLLACLRIKLKQHHKSTQTAKPDLQNIPYKYKIEVKNRFDALNLMDKEPEELWQEIRDIINDETKINIPTITKKKKNNWISSSTLEIAKKRREAKANGNRQVITKLNADFQRAARKDKEKQIMQECEKVEEYNKKGMTRDLFKKIKYFRGQFIPRNGTLTDQNGKNLINGDEIKNKWKQYTEELYKKEINGTGNLELDNYELEPDILESEVKFAIETLANGKAPGHDGIPIECFKTIKEDAVKILTKLCQQIWKTQKWPQDWKTSLLIPIPKNGNAKDCSNYRTIALISHASKIMLKIIQRRLEPFLEREMPVTQAGFRKGRGTRDQIANLRWLMEKAREYQKEFYLCFIDYSKAFDCVDHEKLWSVLLEMGVPKHLIILMKNLYTNQQATVKTDYGNTNWFNIGKGVRQGCILSPYLFNLYAEHIMRKAGIEEAAGGIKIGGRNINNLRYADDTTIMAETADDLQYLLRKVKEESAAAGLKLNMKKTFVMTNAPIQEFYIDNDQVEIVKEFIFLGSSINIDERQWLAWTNSSKARTSAWPPKLE
;
A
#
# COMPACT_ATOMS: atom_id res chain seq x y z
N VAL A 1 -12.03 73.71 -43.51
CA VAL A 1 -11.31 74.68 -42.67
C VAL A 1 -10.59 73.88 -41.59
N ASN A 2 -9.59 73.07 -41.95
CA ASN A 2 -8.17 73.35 -42.24
C ASN A 2 -7.31 73.67 -41.01
N ASN A 3 -6.22 72.88 -40.94
CA ASN A 3 -4.90 73.05 -40.33
C ASN A 3 -4.64 72.42 -38.96
N ASP A 4 -3.51 71.75 -38.71
CA ASP A 4 -2.51 71.02 -39.52
C ASP A 4 -1.42 70.53 -38.54
N ALA A 5 -0.78 69.40 -38.85
CA ALA A 5 0.58 68.94 -38.46
C ALA A 5 0.59 67.40 -38.37
N ILE A 6 0.73 66.69 -39.50
CA ILE A 6 2.00 66.15 -40.04
C ILE A 6 2.74 65.27 -39.03
N GLU A 7 2.65 63.95 -39.23
CA GLU A 7 3.81 63.07 -39.00
C GLU A 7 3.85 61.94 -40.04
N SER A 8 5.07 61.71 -40.52
CA SER A 8 5.46 60.99 -41.73
C SER A 8 5.20 59.48 -41.72
N LYS A 9 4.83 58.93 -42.89
CA LYS A 9 4.95 57.48 -43.16
C LYS A 9 6.42 57.04 -43.24
N PRO A 10 6.78 55.88 -42.65
CA PRO A 10 7.86 55.07 -43.17
C PRO A 10 7.32 53.78 -43.82
N LYS A 11 7.76 53.63 -45.07
CA LYS A 11 7.90 52.45 -45.93
C LYS A 11 7.70 51.06 -45.30
N GLY A 12 6.78 50.32 -45.92
CA GLY A 12 6.79 48.87 -46.18
C GLY A 12 7.58 47.94 -45.26
N SER A 13 6.90 47.35 -44.27
CA SER A 13 7.28 46.06 -43.68
C SER A 13 6.49 44.94 -44.36
N SER A 14 7.18 43.97 -44.94
CA SER A 14 6.55 42.81 -45.60
C SER A 14 5.65 42.03 -44.63
N ILE A 15 4.62 41.38 -45.16
CA ILE A 15 3.73 40.44 -44.44
C ILE A 15 4.53 39.36 -43.66
N ALA A 16 5.79 39.09 -44.04
CA ALA A 16 6.69 38.18 -43.34
C ALA A 16 7.14 38.66 -41.94
N GLU A 17 7.12 39.97 -41.64
CA GLU A 17 7.48 40.48 -40.31
C GLU A 17 6.33 40.39 -39.31
N HIS A 18 5.08 40.54 -39.78
CA HIS A 18 3.90 40.32 -38.95
C HIS A 18 3.74 38.83 -38.56
N TYR A 19 4.18 37.90 -39.42
CA TYR A 19 4.26 36.47 -39.09
C TYR A 19 5.44 36.10 -38.17
N ARG A 20 6.50 36.91 -38.09
CA ARG A 20 7.59 36.71 -37.11
C ARG A 20 7.19 37.12 -35.71
N TYR A 21 6.35 38.15 -35.55
CA TYR A 21 5.87 38.58 -34.24
C TYR A 21 4.82 37.63 -33.64
N LYS A 22 3.99 36.95 -34.47
CA LYS A 22 3.05 35.89 -34.00
C LYS A 22 3.70 34.53 -33.69
N ARG A 23 4.98 34.31 -34.00
CA ARG A 23 5.71 33.05 -33.68
C ARG A 23 6.36 33.03 -32.31
N LYS A 24 6.45 34.16 -31.59
CA LYS A 24 7.05 34.23 -30.26
C LYS A 24 6.13 33.75 -29.13
N ASP A 25 4.83 33.53 -29.38
CA ASP A 25 3.83 33.09 -28.39
C ASP A 25 3.31 31.64 -28.57
N GLN A 26 4.02 30.78 -29.30
CA GLN A 26 3.63 29.37 -29.55
C GLN A 26 4.57 28.30 -28.96
N SER A 27 5.32 28.55 -27.88
CA SER A 27 6.09 27.46 -27.24
C SER A 27 5.26 26.65 -26.25
N PHE A 28 4.23 25.94 -26.73
CA PHE A 28 3.39 25.06 -25.91
C PHE A 28 4.09 23.76 -25.46
N LEU A 29 5.30 23.46 -25.94
CA LEU A 29 6.05 22.25 -25.62
C LEU A 29 7.25 22.55 -24.71
N LYS A 30 7.35 21.84 -23.59
CA LYS A 30 8.48 21.90 -22.67
C LYS A 30 9.56 20.90 -23.08
N THR A 31 10.83 21.24 -22.90
CA THR A 31 11.93 20.29 -23.10
C THR A 31 12.20 19.54 -21.81
N HIS A 32 12.19 18.22 -21.89
CA HIS A 32 12.49 17.27 -20.83
C HIS A 32 13.79 16.52 -21.15
N LYS A 33 14.64 16.34 -20.15
CA LYS A 33 15.88 15.54 -20.27
C LYS A 33 15.63 14.12 -19.79
N ILE A 34 15.66 13.18 -20.72
CA ILE A 34 15.45 11.75 -20.46
C ILE A 34 16.76 11.03 -20.71
N GLY A 35 17.20 10.19 -19.78
CA GLY A 35 18.42 9.42 -19.94
C GLY A 35 18.25 7.95 -19.60
N THR A 36 19.27 7.18 -19.95
CA THR A 36 19.44 5.79 -19.49
C THR A 36 20.88 5.58 -19.04
N TRP A 37 21.07 4.77 -18.00
CA TRP A 37 22.38 4.50 -17.42
C TRP A 37 22.46 3.09 -16.82
N ASN A 38 23.29 2.24 -17.41
CA ASN A 38 23.70 0.99 -16.76
C ASN A 38 24.67 1.31 -15.61
N VAL A 39 24.28 0.91 -14.39
CA VAL A 39 25.04 1.18 -13.17
C VAL A 39 25.84 -0.02 -12.67
N ARG A 40 25.82 -1.17 -13.35
CA ARG A 40 26.40 -2.48 -12.98
C ARG A 40 25.88 -3.13 -11.70
N SER A 41 25.63 -2.33 -10.66
CA SER A 41 25.03 -2.75 -9.41
C SER A 41 24.71 -1.51 -8.57
N MET A 42 23.50 -1.43 -8.04
CA MET A 42 23.09 -0.34 -7.16
C MET A 42 23.53 -0.61 -5.70
N ASN A 43 24.85 -0.57 -5.49
CA ASN A 43 25.51 -0.71 -4.19
C ASN A 43 25.19 0.43 -3.23
N GLN A 44 25.53 0.24 -1.95
CA GLN A 44 25.32 1.25 -0.90
C GLN A 44 25.89 2.62 -1.31
N GLY A 45 25.04 3.64 -1.21
CA GLY A 45 25.39 5.03 -1.51
C GLY A 45 25.36 5.41 -3.00
N LYS A 46 25.33 4.45 -3.92
CA LYS A 46 25.34 4.72 -5.38
C LYS A 46 24.13 5.52 -5.85
N LEU A 47 22.94 5.24 -5.30
CA LEU A 47 21.72 5.99 -5.61
C LEU A 47 21.85 7.48 -5.27
N GLU A 48 22.56 7.85 -4.20
CA GLU A 48 22.78 9.25 -3.84
C GLU A 48 23.69 9.95 -4.86
N ILE A 49 24.72 9.25 -5.36
CA ILE A 49 25.57 9.77 -6.44
C ILE A 49 24.73 9.96 -7.72
N VAL A 50 23.93 8.97 -8.10
CA VAL A 50 23.06 9.05 -9.28
C VAL A 50 22.11 10.25 -9.17
N LYS A 51 21.45 10.44 -8.02
CA LYS A 51 20.59 11.61 -7.78
C LYS A 51 21.36 12.93 -7.84
N SER A 52 22.57 12.99 -7.28
CA SER A 52 23.42 14.19 -7.37
C SER A 52 23.78 14.52 -8.82
N GLU A 53 24.04 13.52 -9.66
CA GLU A 53 24.31 13.71 -11.09
C GLU A 53 23.04 14.12 -11.85
N MET A 54 21.87 13.57 -11.49
CA MET A 54 20.58 14.02 -12.02
C MET A 54 20.33 15.50 -11.69
N ASP A 55 20.57 15.92 -10.44
CA ASP A 55 20.43 17.33 -10.03
C ASP A 55 21.39 18.24 -10.81
N ARG A 56 22.67 17.84 -10.92
CA ARG A 56 23.72 18.60 -11.62
C ARG A 56 23.42 18.77 -13.11
N ILE A 57 22.96 17.71 -13.77
CA ILE A 57 22.70 17.69 -15.23
C ILE A 57 21.26 18.14 -15.53
N LYS A 58 20.42 18.30 -14.50
CA LYS A 58 18.99 18.61 -14.55
C LYS A 58 18.20 17.54 -15.32
N ILE A 59 18.41 16.27 -14.99
CA ILE A 59 17.71 15.14 -15.61
C ILE A 59 16.32 15.02 -15.00
N ASP A 60 15.31 14.89 -15.86
CA ASP A 60 13.91 14.78 -15.46
C ASP A 60 13.50 13.33 -15.21
N ILE A 61 13.93 12.43 -16.10
CA ILE A 61 13.62 10.99 -16.07
C ILE A 61 14.90 10.22 -16.40
N LEU A 62 15.26 9.25 -15.56
CA LEU A 62 16.42 8.39 -15.76
C LEU A 62 16.02 6.93 -15.66
N GLY A 63 16.22 6.19 -16.74
CA GLY A 63 16.19 4.74 -16.74
C GLY A 63 17.52 4.16 -16.23
N ILE A 64 17.45 3.08 -15.46
CA ILE A 64 18.59 2.41 -14.86
C ILE A 64 18.57 0.94 -15.25
N SER A 65 19.71 0.41 -15.66
CA SER A 65 19.95 -1.03 -15.90
C SER A 65 20.97 -1.59 -14.91
N GLU A 66 20.95 -2.90 -14.69
CA GLU A 66 21.74 -3.63 -13.68
C GLU A 66 21.56 -3.10 -12.25
N LEU A 67 20.31 -2.92 -11.83
CA LEU A 67 19.96 -2.49 -10.49
C LEU A 67 20.41 -3.47 -9.40
N LYS A 68 20.25 -4.78 -9.65
CA LYS A 68 20.53 -5.91 -8.74
C LYS A 68 19.78 -5.85 -7.40
N TRP A 69 18.61 -5.21 -7.39
CA TRP A 69 17.66 -5.28 -6.29
C TRP A 69 16.67 -6.42 -6.52
N THR A 70 16.13 -6.97 -5.42
CA THR A 70 15.09 -8.01 -5.47
C THR A 70 13.69 -7.41 -5.35
N GLY A 71 12.71 -8.09 -5.93
CA GLY A 71 11.29 -7.69 -5.93
C GLY A 71 10.99 -6.50 -6.84
N THR A 72 9.77 -5.96 -6.75
CA THR A 72 9.29 -4.90 -7.63
C THR A 72 8.49 -3.84 -6.87
N GLY A 73 8.54 -2.58 -7.31
CA GLY A 73 7.59 -1.54 -6.90
C GLY A 73 8.21 -0.15 -6.80
N HIS A 74 7.71 0.74 -5.92
CA HIS A 74 8.14 2.14 -5.95
C HIS A 74 8.27 2.83 -4.58
N PHE A 75 9.11 3.87 -4.52
CA PHE A 75 9.30 4.71 -3.33
C PHE A 75 9.89 6.11 -3.62
N THR A 76 9.60 7.04 -2.71
CA THR A 76 10.19 8.37 -2.71
C THR A 76 11.57 8.40 -2.06
N SER A 77 12.57 8.96 -2.75
CA SER A 77 13.93 9.21 -2.26
C SER A 77 14.35 10.67 -2.51
N GLY A 78 14.22 11.52 -1.50
CA GLY A 78 14.51 12.95 -1.63
C GLY A 78 13.55 13.65 -2.58
N ASN A 79 14.09 14.26 -3.64
CA ASN A 79 13.33 14.95 -4.70
C ASN A 79 12.96 14.02 -5.88
N TYR A 80 13.11 12.70 -5.70
CA TYR A 80 12.88 11.72 -6.74
C TYR A 80 11.92 10.63 -6.29
N GLU A 81 11.20 10.07 -7.25
CA GLU A 81 10.42 8.84 -7.11
C GLU A 81 11.11 7.74 -7.93
N VAL A 82 11.34 6.59 -7.31
CA VAL A 82 12.02 5.44 -7.93
C VAL A 82 10.99 4.34 -8.12
N TYR A 83 10.79 3.90 -9.35
CA TYR A 83 10.03 2.72 -9.73
C TYR A 83 11.03 1.65 -10.17
N TYR A 84 10.92 0.41 -9.70
CA TYR A 84 11.88 -0.62 -10.03
C TYR A 84 11.26 -2.00 -10.20
N SER A 85 11.96 -2.83 -10.96
CA SER A 85 11.61 -4.21 -11.22
C SER A 85 12.88 -5.07 -11.17
N GLY A 86 12.89 -6.06 -10.29
CA GLY A 86 14.01 -6.98 -10.09
C GLY A 86 13.52 -8.39 -9.84
N ASN A 87 14.45 -9.33 -9.82
CA ASN A 87 14.14 -10.74 -9.62
C ASN A 87 13.62 -10.98 -8.18
N GLN A 88 12.71 -11.93 -7.97
CA GLN A 88 12.09 -12.12 -6.65
C GLN A 88 13.10 -12.60 -5.59
N ASN A 89 14.00 -13.51 -5.98
CA ASN A 89 14.83 -14.25 -5.03
C ASN A 89 16.33 -13.98 -5.19
N THR A 90 16.78 -13.57 -6.37
CA THR A 90 18.20 -13.42 -6.67
C THR A 90 18.57 -11.96 -6.96
N ARG A 91 19.78 -11.54 -6.58
CA ARG A 91 20.31 -10.20 -6.92
C ARG A 91 20.97 -10.20 -8.29
N LYS A 92 20.23 -10.60 -9.32
CA LYS A 92 20.63 -10.59 -10.72
C LYS A 92 19.79 -9.57 -11.50
N ASN A 93 20.35 -9.04 -12.60
CA ASN A 93 19.67 -8.08 -13.49
C ASN A 93 19.08 -6.87 -12.74
N GLY A 94 17.87 -6.45 -13.11
CA GLY A 94 17.08 -5.42 -12.46
C GLY A 94 17.11 -4.10 -13.23
N VAL A 95 15.94 -3.46 -13.33
CA VAL A 95 15.73 -2.17 -13.99
C VAL A 95 14.98 -1.20 -13.10
N ALA A 96 15.19 0.10 -13.30
CA ALA A 96 14.43 1.14 -12.60
C ALA A 96 14.19 2.38 -13.45
N MET A 97 13.16 3.14 -13.09
CA MET A 97 12.85 4.47 -13.59
C MET A 97 12.88 5.45 -12.42
N VAL A 98 13.78 6.43 -12.48
CA VAL A 98 13.94 7.49 -11.49
C VAL A 98 13.40 8.79 -12.05
N LEU A 99 12.32 9.30 -11.45
CA LEU A 99 11.60 10.49 -11.91
C LEU A 99 11.77 11.63 -10.92
N ASN A 100 11.97 12.84 -11.46
CA ASN A 100 11.88 14.05 -10.64
C ASN A 100 10.48 14.17 -10.03
N LYS A 101 10.39 14.50 -8.74
CA LYS A 101 9.13 14.59 -7.99
C LYS A 101 8.11 15.54 -8.64
N LYS A 102 8.56 16.57 -9.36
CA LYS A 102 7.71 17.50 -10.12
C LYS A 102 6.91 16.83 -11.26
N LEU A 103 7.36 15.66 -11.72
CA LEU A 103 6.72 14.88 -12.78
C LEU A 103 5.90 13.70 -12.27
N VAL A 104 5.95 13.39 -10.97
CA VAL A 104 5.19 12.27 -10.38
C VAL A 104 3.68 12.47 -10.53
N SER A 105 3.21 13.72 -10.49
CA SER A 105 1.81 14.06 -10.77
C SER A 105 1.41 13.80 -12.23
N SER A 106 2.36 13.66 -13.14
CA SER A 106 2.09 13.29 -14.53
C SER A 106 2.03 11.79 -14.75
N VAL A 107 2.38 10.96 -13.76
CA VAL A 107 2.35 9.50 -13.89
C VAL A 107 0.90 9.01 -13.88
N ILE A 108 0.50 8.37 -14.97
CA ILE A 108 -0.79 7.66 -15.10
C ILE A 108 -0.68 6.31 -14.40
N GLY A 109 0.44 5.60 -14.60
CA GLY A 109 0.74 4.32 -13.98
C GLY A 109 2.10 3.78 -14.42
N TYR A 110 2.50 2.64 -13.85
CA TYR A 110 3.73 1.94 -14.20
C TYR A 110 3.51 0.42 -14.14
N TYR A 111 4.30 -0.34 -14.89
CA TYR A 111 4.20 -1.78 -15.01
C TYR A 111 5.57 -2.45 -14.93
N PRO A 112 5.89 -3.15 -13.82
CA PRO A 112 7.10 -3.96 -13.70
C PRO A 112 6.86 -5.34 -14.33
N LYS A 113 7.34 -5.56 -15.56
CA LYS A 113 7.12 -6.80 -16.32
C LYS A 113 7.95 -7.95 -15.73
N ASN A 114 9.27 -7.76 -15.67
CA ASN A 114 10.24 -8.72 -15.15
C ASN A 114 11.53 -8.00 -14.72
N ASP A 115 12.60 -8.73 -14.39
CA ASP A 115 13.87 -8.15 -13.94
C ASP A 115 14.67 -7.48 -15.07
N ARG A 116 14.18 -7.50 -16.31
CA ARG A 116 14.77 -6.83 -17.48
C ARG A 116 13.94 -5.67 -18.01
N MET A 117 12.66 -5.54 -17.64
CA MET A 117 11.75 -4.57 -18.25
C MET A 117 10.81 -3.89 -17.24
N ILE A 118 10.71 -2.56 -17.33
CA ILE A 118 9.73 -1.76 -16.59
C ILE A 118 9.17 -0.64 -17.49
N THR A 119 7.86 -0.48 -17.47
CA THR A 119 7.15 0.54 -18.26
C THR A 119 6.58 1.61 -17.35
N ILE A 120 6.65 2.88 -17.76
CA ILE A 120 5.94 3.99 -17.11
C ILE A 120 5.16 4.79 -18.14
N ARG A 121 3.92 5.15 -17.81
CA ARG A 121 3.03 5.93 -18.66
C ARG A 121 2.75 7.29 -18.03
N LEU A 122 2.95 8.34 -18.81
CA LEU A 122 2.87 9.74 -18.39
C LEU A 122 1.79 10.48 -19.18
N HIS A 123 1.01 11.30 -18.49
CA HIS A 123 0.04 12.18 -19.12
C HIS A 123 0.75 13.28 -19.90
N GLY A 124 0.53 13.30 -21.21
CA GLY A 124 1.14 14.26 -22.13
C GLY A 124 0.11 15.02 -22.97
N LYS A 125 0.57 16.08 -23.64
CA LYS A 125 -0.13 16.76 -24.73
C LYS A 125 0.83 16.91 -25.92
N PRO A 126 0.39 16.62 -27.16
CA PRO A 126 -0.98 16.26 -27.53
C PRO A 126 -1.36 14.80 -27.24
N THR A 127 -0.39 13.92 -26.95
CA THR A 127 -0.62 12.53 -26.55
C THR A 127 0.17 12.15 -25.31
N ASN A 128 -0.18 11.02 -24.68
CA ASN A 128 0.54 10.46 -23.55
C ASN A 128 1.90 9.90 -23.97
N LEU A 129 2.83 9.82 -23.03
CA LEU A 129 4.17 9.30 -23.25
C LEU A 129 4.33 8.00 -22.46
N THR A 130 4.62 6.91 -23.17
CA THR A 130 5.00 5.64 -22.57
C THR A 130 6.51 5.44 -22.74
N ILE A 131 7.20 5.15 -21.63
CA ILE A 131 8.63 4.88 -21.61
C ILE A 131 8.85 3.47 -21.07
N ILE A 132 9.54 2.64 -21.84
CA ILE A 132 9.94 1.29 -21.47
C ILE A 132 11.45 1.30 -21.20
N GLN A 133 11.86 1.03 -19.97
CA GLN A 133 13.27 0.83 -19.63
C GLN A 133 13.60 -0.65 -19.69
N ILE A 134 14.68 -0.98 -20.41
CA ILE A 134 15.10 -2.35 -20.67
C ILE A 134 16.54 -2.66 -20.24
N TYR A 135 16.82 -3.94 -20.05
CA TYR A 135 18.16 -4.52 -19.95
C TYR A 135 18.20 -5.84 -20.74
N ALA A 136 18.62 -5.75 -22.00
CA ALA A 136 18.65 -6.88 -22.91
C ALA A 136 19.69 -7.93 -22.48
N PRO A 137 19.51 -9.21 -22.82
CA PRO A 137 20.53 -10.24 -22.64
C PRO A 137 21.83 -9.91 -23.39
N THR A 138 22.96 -10.43 -22.93
CA THR A 138 24.24 -10.30 -23.64
C THR A 138 24.24 -11.19 -24.89
N THR A 139 25.14 -10.92 -25.85
CA THR A 139 25.30 -11.75 -27.05
C THR A 139 25.75 -13.19 -26.77
N GLU A 140 26.26 -13.45 -25.55
CA GLU A 140 26.67 -14.78 -25.08
C GLU A 140 25.55 -15.51 -24.33
N ALA A 141 24.38 -14.90 -24.16
CA ALA A 141 23.24 -15.55 -23.53
C ALA A 141 22.70 -16.68 -24.42
N GLU A 142 22.04 -17.66 -23.81
CA GLU A 142 21.33 -18.72 -24.53
C GLU A 142 20.30 -18.12 -25.50
N GLU A 143 20.15 -18.73 -26.67
CA GLU A 143 19.26 -18.24 -27.72
C GLU A 143 17.82 -18.11 -27.26
N SER A 144 17.32 -19.08 -26.48
CA SER A 144 16.02 -19.06 -25.81
C SER A 144 15.82 -17.80 -24.96
N THR A 145 16.84 -17.36 -24.22
CA THR A 145 16.77 -16.15 -23.39
C THR A 145 16.66 -14.88 -24.24
N ILE A 146 17.28 -14.87 -25.41
CA ILE A 146 17.20 -13.75 -26.36
C ILE A 146 15.80 -13.72 -27.00
N GLU A 147 15.28 -14.87 -27.44
CA GLU A 147 13.94 -15.00 -28.01
C GLU A 147 12.85 -14.60 -27.02
N ASP A 148 12.91 -15.13 -25.80
CA ASP A 148 11.98 -14.79 -24.71
C ASP A 148 11.97 -13.28 -24.45
N PHE A 149 13.14 -12.65 -24.43
CA PHE A 149 13.26 -11.21 -24.23
C PHE A 149 12.54 -10.40 -25.32
N TYR A 150 12.74 -10.74 -26.60
CA TYR A 150 12.08 -10.03 -27.70
C TYR A 150 10.58 -10.33 -27.76
N MET A 151 10.14 -11.56 -27.47
CA MET A 151 8.73 -11.92 -27.36
C MET A 151 8.03 -11.11 -26.26
N GLU A 152 8.62 -11.05 -25.06
CA GLU A 152 8.08 -10.29 -23.94
C GLU A 152 8.10 -8.77 -24.20
N LEU A 153 9.11 -8.27 -24.91
CA LEU A 153 9.20 -6.87 -25.32
C LEU A 153 8.12 -6.51 -26.33
N GLN A 154 7.86 -7.40 -27.32
CA GLN A 154 6.79 -7.23 -28.28
C GLN A 154 5.43 -7.19 -27.58
N GLN A 155 5.17 -8.15 -26.69
CA GLN A 155 3.94 -8.17 -25.89
C GLN A 155 3.79 -6.89 -25.06
N THR A 156 4.88 -6.40 -24.46
CA THR A 156 4.86 -5.15 -23.68
C THR A 156 4.55 -3.95 -24.56
N LEU A 157 5.00 -3.95 -25.82
CA LEU A 157 4.73 -2.90 -26.79
C LEU A 157 3.30 -2.95 -27.32
N ASP A 158 2.75 -4.15 -27.57
CA ASP A 158 1.37 -4.37 -28.01
C ASP A 158 0.34 -3.93 -26.95
N ASP A 159 0.72 -4.07 -25.67
CA ASP A 159 -0.08 -3.57 -24.54
C ASP A 159 -0.09 -2.03 -24.44
N VAL A 160 0.81 -1.32 -25.13
CA VAL A 160 0.83 0.15 -25.13
C VAL A 160 -0.30 0.69 -26.00
N PRO A 161 -1.11 1.66 -25.50
CA PRO A 161 -2.15 2.28 -26.32
C PRO A 161 -1.59 2.91 -27.60
N LYS A 162 -2.15 2.55 -28.77
CA LYS A 162 -1.67 2.96 -30.10
C LYS A 162 -1.47 4.46 -30.32
N LYS A 163 -2.14 5.31 -29.54
CA LYS A 163 -2.05 6.78 -29.65
C LYS A 163 -0.82 7.35 -28.92
N ASP A 164 -0.22 6.61 -27.99
CA ASP A 164 0.87 7.10 -27.15
C ASP A 164 2.14 7.36 -27.97
N ALA A 165 2.93 8.35 -27.54
CA ALA A 165 4.33 8.46 -27.93
C ALA A 165 5.13 7.41 -27.16
N ILE A 166 6.01 6.67 -27.84
CA ILE A 166 6.71 5.52 -27.25
C ILE A 166 8.21 5.78 -27.28
N LEU A 167 8.85 5.64 -26.12
CA LEU A 167 10.30 5.59 -25.99
C LEU A 167 10.71 4.25 -25.38
N ILE A 168 11.67 3.58 -26.00
CA ILE A 168 12.33 2.41 -25.40
C ILE A 168 13.76 2.80 -25.11
N ILE A 169 14.15 2.77 -23.84
CA ILE A 169 15.44 3.22 -23.36
C ILE A 169 16.14 2.10 -22.61
N GLY A 170 17.45 2.04 -22.65
CA GLY A 170 18.18 1.04 -21.90
C GLY A 170 19.47 0.60 -22.53
N ASP A 171 19.98 -0.47 -21.94
CA ASP A 171 21.12 -1.21 -22.42
C ASP A 171 20.61 -2.37 -23.27
N TRP A 172 20.93 -2.34 -24.55
CA TRP A 172 20.49 -3.32 -25.54
C TRP A 172 21.51 -4.42 -25.78
N ASN A 173 22.73 -4.30 -25.24
CA ASN A 173 23.83 -5.22 -25.53
C ASN A 173 24.05 -5.50 -27.04
N ALA A 174 23.62 -4.58 -27.91
CA ALA A 174 23.63 -4.70 -29.36
C ALA A 174 24.53 -3.64 -29.99
N LYS A 175 25.17 -3.92 -31.12
CA LYS A 175 25.96 -2.95 -31.88
C LYS A 175 25.30 -2.72 -33.23
N VAL A 176 24.73 -1.54 -33.44
CA VAL A 176 24.04 -1.17 -34.70
C VAL A 176 25.01 -0.74 -35.80
N GLY A 177 26.16 -0.18 -35.40
CA GLY A 177 27.21 0.29 -36.30
C GLY A 177 26.92 1.60 -37.02
N GLU A 178 27.78 1.93 -38.00
CA GLU A 178 27.74 3.18 -38.78
C GLU A 178 26.86 3.11 -40.04
N THR A 179 26.42 1.91 -40.43
CA THR A 179 25.57 1.69 -41.60
C THR A 179 24.17 2.26 -41.39
N ALA A 180 23.81 3.28 -42.19
CA ALA A 180 22.47 3.86 -42.16
C ALA A 180 21.43 2.87 -42.72
N VAL A 181 20.30 2.78 -42.03
CA VAL A 181 19.13 2.01 -42.47
C VAL A 181 17.96 2.99 -42.58
N PRO A 182 17.42 3.23 -43.80
CA PRO A 182 16.37 4.21 -44.02
C PRO A 182 15.20 4.07 -43.04
N GLY A 183 14.88 5.15 -42.33
CA GLY A 183 13.80 5.18 -41.35
C GLY A 183 14.11 4.54 -39.98
N ILE A 184 15.20 3.80 -39.83
CA ILE A 184 15.54 3.05 -38.59
C ILE A 184 16.81 3.55 -37.91
N ALA A 185 17.91 3.63 -38.63
CA ALA A 185 19.22 3.98 -38.08
C ALA A 185 19.89 5.03 -38.95
N GLY A 186 20.47 6.06 -38.31
CA GLY A 186 21.26 7.06 -39.00
C GLY A 186 22.71 6.63 -39.20
N LYS A 187 23.47 7.44 -39.95
CA LYS A 187 24.89 7.22 -40.29
C LYS A 187 25.90 7.62 -39.20
N PHE A 188 25.43 8.01 -38.01
CA PHE A 188 26.28 8.52 -36.92
C PHE A 188 26.40 7.54 -35.74
N GLY A 189 26.16 6.25 -35.98
CA GLY A 189 26.49 5.20 -35.01
C GLY A 189 27.99 4.97 -34.85
N LEU A 190 28.38 3.90 -34.15
CA LEU A 190 29.79 3.58 -33.90
C LEU A 190 30.09 2.11 -34.18
N GLY A 191 31.15 1.87 -34.95
CA GLY A 191 31.70 0.53 -35.16
C GLY A 191 30.95 -0.31 -36.19
N LYS A 192 31.21 -1.61 -36.19
CA LYS A 192 30.56 -2.59 -37.06
C LYS A 192 29.34 -3.20 -36.39
N ARG A 193 28.31 -3.47 -37.18
CA ARG A 193 27.08 -4.12 -36.72
C ARG A 193 27.38 -5.58 -36.32
N ASN A 194 26.77 -6.05 -35.23
CA ASN A 194 26.80 -7.45 -34.82
C ASN A 194 25.41 -8.10 -34.97
N GLU A 195 25.32 -9.41 -34.75
CA GLU A 195 24.06 -10.16 -34.88
C GLU A 195 22.93 -9.61 -33.99
N ALA A 196 23.21 -9.29 -32.73
CA ALA A 196 22.23 -8.63 -31.85
C ALA A 196 21.81 -7.24 -32.39
N GLY A 197 22.70 -6.56 -33.11
CA GLY A 197 22.41 -5.33 -33.84
C GLY A 197 21.47 -5.53 -35.02
N GLU A 198 21.55 -6.65 -35.73
CA GLU A 198 20.59 -7.01 -36.79
C GLU A 198 19.22 -7.31 -36.18
N LYS A 199 19.13 -8.15 -35.14
CA LYS A 199 17.88 -8.42 -34.43
C LYS A 199 17.20 -7.12 -33.93
N LEU A 200 17.98 -6.14 -33.47
CA LEU A 200 17.47 -4.83 -33.08
C LEU A 200 16.95 -4.01 -34.27
N ILE A 201 17.61 -4.07 -35.43
CA ILE A 201 17.13 -3.41 -36.66
C ILE A 201 15.82 -4.03 -37.12
N ASP A 202 15.71 -5.36 -37.12
CA ASP A 202 14.50 -6.09 -37.52
C ASP A 202 13.33 -5.74 -36.59
N PHE A 203 13.55 -5.77 -35.27
CA PHE A 203 12.57 -5.32 -34.29
C PHE A 203 12.11 -3.87 -34.54
N CYS A 204 13.03 -2.97 -34.90
CA CYS A 204 12.69 -1.58 -35.22
C CYS A 204 11.92 -1.43 -36.54
N GLN A 205 12.20 -2.29 -37.52
CA GLN A 205 11.51 -2.32 -38.81
C GLN A 205 10.04 -2.68 -38.61
N GLU A 206 9.79 -3.80 -37.92
CA GLU A 206 8.47 -4.34 -37.61
C GLU A 206 7.63 -3.36 -36.80
N ASN A 207 8.23 -2.72 -35.80
CA ASN A 207 7.53 -1.83 -34.87
C ASN A 207 7.57 -0.35 -35.24
N HIS A 208 8.10 -0.01 -36.42
CA HIS A 208 8.24 1.37 -36.90
C HIS A 208 8.96 2.30 -35.90
N MET A 209 10.02 1.78 -35.29
CA MET A 209 10.88 2.51 -34.35
C MET A 209 12.10 3.07 -35.08
N ILE A 210 12.70 4.10 -34.48
CA ILE A 210 13.97 4.68 -34.93
C ILE A 210 14.95 4.74 -33.77
N ILE A 211 16.20 4.36 -34.03
CA ILE A 211 17.33 4.38 -33.11
C ILE A 211 17.90 5.80 -33.11
N THR A 212 17.56 6.58 -32.09
CA THR A 212 17.71 8.04 -32.19
C THR A 212 19.15 8.50 -32.04
N ASN A 213 19.99 7.83 -31.24
CA ASN A 213 21.39 8.20 -31.06
C ASN A 213 22.31 7.93 -32.26
N THR A 214 21.84 7.24 -33.30
CA THR A 214 22.56 7.12 -34.58
C THR A 214 22.21 8.24 -35.56
N CYS A 215 21.22 9.09 -35.24
CA CYS A 215 20.71 10.16 -36.10
C CYS A 215 21.41 11.52 -35.91
N PHE A 216 22.23 11.69 -34.88
CA PHE A 216 22.84 12.99 -34.55
C PHE A 216 24.36 12.93 -34.65
N LYS A 217 24.95 13.87 -35.41
CA LYS A 217 26.40 14.03 -35.47
C LYS A 217 26.93 14.50 -34.12
N GLN A 218 27.79 13.71 -33.49
CA GLN A 218 28.47 14.04 -32.23
C GLN A 218 29.96 13.72 -32.34
N PRO A 219 30.83 14.34 -31.50
CA PRO A 219 32.21 13.89 -31.37
C PRO A 219 32.25 12.44 -30.85
N LYS A 220 33.23 11.62 -31.28
CA LYS A 220 33.37 10.20 -30.86
C LYS A 220 33.23 10.00 -29.35
N ARG A 221 33.80 10.92 -28.55
CA ARG A 221 33.70 10.91 -27.08
C ARG A 221 32.28 11.01 -26.50
N ARG A 222 31.30 11.40 -27.31
CA ARG A 222 29.88 11.56 -26.95
C ARG A 222 28.96 10.53 -27.64
N ILE A 223 29.54 9.56 -28.35
CA ILE A 223 28.83 8.49 -29.07
C ILE A 223 28.90 7.16 -28.32
N TYR A 224 30.10 6.75 -27.90
CA TYR A 224 30.26 5.49 -27.17
C TYR A 224 29.54 5.55 -25.83
N THR A 225 28.93 4.44 -25.45
CA THR A 225 28.15 4.29 -24.21
C THR A 225 28.79 3.30 -23.25
N TRP A 226 29.72 2.48 -23.71
CA TRP A 226 30.43 1.50 -22.89
C TRP A 226 31.92 1.45 -23.19
N THR A 227 32.72 1.26 -22.15
CA THR A 227 34.18 1.06 -22.25
C THR A 227 34.56 -0.26 -21.61
N THR A 228 35.36 -1.07 -22.31
CA THR A 228 35.90 -2.34 -21.78
C THR A 228 36.60 -2.17 -20.42
N PRO A 229 36.62 -3.22 -19.56
CA PRO A 229 37.39 -3.23 -18.32
C PRO A 229 38.90 -3.01 -18.51
N SER A 230 39.46 -3.38 -19.66
CA SER A 230 40.85 -3.04 -20.03
C SER A 230 41.01 -1.59 -20.50
N GLY A 231 39.94 -0.96 -20.98
CA GLY A 231 39.95 0.40 -21.51
C GLY A 231 40.32 0.51 -22.98
N GLN A 232 40.66 -0.61 -23.62
CA GLN A 232 41.17 -0.66 -24.99
C GLN A 232 40.07 -0.42 -26.02
N HIS A 233 38.87 -0.96 -25.79
CA HIS A 233 37.75 -0.84 -26.72
C HIS A 233 36.59 -0.05 -26.13
N ARG A 234 35.91 0.70 -27.00
CA ARG A 234 34.72 1.49 -26.70
C ARG A 234 33.63 1.16 -27.70
N ASN A 235 32.45 0.83 -27.20
CA ASN A 235 31.30 0.44 -28.01
C ASN A 235 30.09 1.32 -27.72
N GLN A 236 29.12 1.30 -28.63
CA GLN A 236 27.79 1.87 -28.43
C GLN A 236 26.82 0.69 -28.32
N ILE A 237 26.25 0.51 -27.12
CA ILE A 237 25.33 -0.59 -26.79
C ILE A 237 24.07 -0.12 -26.04
N ASP A 238 24.08 1.11 -25.54
CA ASP A 238 22.91 1.75 -24.94
C ASP A 238 22.20 2.60 -26.00
N TYR A 239 20.88 2.47 -26.09
CA TYR A 239 20.08 3.18 -27.10
C TYR A 239 18.81 3.80 -26.51
N ILE A 240 18.36 4.87 -27.16
CA ILE A 240 17.05 5.46 -26.97
C ILE A 240 16.31 5.34 -28.30
N LEU A 241 15.31 4.48 -28.34
CA LEU A 241 14.43 4.29 -29.48
C LEU A 241 13.20 5.15 -29.31
N CYS A 242 12.65 5.61 -30.43
CA CYS A 242 11.42 6.37 -30.49
C CYS A 242 10.56 5.86 -31.63
N ASN A 243 9.24 5.90 -31.49
CA ASN A 243 8.38 5.67 -32.65
C ASN A 243 8.63 6.74 -33.72
N ARG A 244 8.72 6.34 -35.00
CA ARG A 244 9.12 7.22 -36.12
C ARG A 244 8.34 8.52 -36.18
N ARG A 245 7.03 8.45 -35.91
CA ARG A 245 6.10 9.60 -35.85
C ARG A 245 6.59 10.73 -34.93
N TRP A 246 7.29 10.40 -33.85
CA TRP A 246 7.73 11.34 -32.82
C TRP A 246 9.23 11.66 -32.86
N LYS A 247 9.95 11.22 -33.91
CA LYS A 247 11.38 11.49 -34.09
C LYS A 247 11.73 12.97 -33.92
N SER A 248 10.91 13.87 -34.47
CA SER A 248 11.13 15.32 -34.41
C SER A 248 10.95 15.93 -33.01
N SER A 249 10.38 15.19 -32.06
CA SER A 249 10.32 15.59 -30.65
C SER A 249 11.67 15.40 -29.95
N ILE A 250 12.56 14.55 -30.46
CA ILE A 250 13.91 14.40 -29.93
C ILE A 250 14.80 15.44 -30.61
N THR A 251 15.28 16.39 -29.82
CA THR A 251 16.02 17.56 -30.32
C THR A 251 17.54 17.40 -30.24
N SER A 252 18.01 16.56 -29.32
CA SER A 252 19.41 16.20 -29.20
C SER A 252 19.56 14.93 -28.39
N ILE A 253 20.59 14.15 -28.70
CA ILE A 253 20.98 12.98 -27.91
C ILE A 253 22.51 12.84 -27.91
N LYS A 254 23.09 12.52 -26.76
CA LYS A 254 24.54 12.38 -26.58
C LYS A 254 24.87 11.74 -25.24
N THR A 255 26.02 11.10 -25.16
CA THR A 255 26.55 10.63 -23.87
C THR A 255 27.20 11.78 -23.08
N ARG A 256 27.29 11.58 -21.76
CA ARG A 256 27.88 12.51 -20.81
C ARG A 256 29.09 11.87 -20.10
N PRO A 257 30.29 11.88 -20.72
CA PRO A 257 31.51 11.29 -20.13
C PRO A 257 31.91 11.85 -18.76
N GLY A 258 31.56 13.11 -18.50
CA GLY A 258 31.81 13.76 -17.22
C GLY A 258 30.78 13.43 -16.12
N ALA A 259 29.80 12.57 -16.39
CA ALA A 259 28.92 12.00 -15.36
C ALA A 259 29.61 10.77 -14.75
N ASP A 260 29.52 10.63 -13.44
CA ASP A 260 30.19 9.54 -12.73
C ASP A 260 29.28 8.92 -11.67
N CYS A 261 29.20 7.59 -11.68
CA CYS A 261 28.69 6.82 -10.55
C CYS A 261 29.58 5.61 -10.23
N GLY A 262 30.78 5.51 -10.80
CA GLY A 262 31.62 4.30 -10.68
C GLY A 262 31.04 3.15 -11.50
N THR A 263 30.80 3.42 -12.78
CA THR A 263 30.38 2.45 -13.81
C THR A 263 31.25 2.68 -15.04
N ASP A 264 31.41 1.65 -15.86
CA ASP A 264 32.11 1.67 -17.16
C ASP A 264 31.20 2.10 -18.32
N HIS A 265 29.91 2.33 -18.04
CA HIS A 265 28.97 2.96 -18.96
C HIS A 265 28.93 4.49 -18.84
N GLU A 266 28.66 5.14 -19.96
CA GLU A 266 28.40 6.58 -20.02
C GLU A 266 26.90 6.85 -20.04
N LEU A 267 26.46 7.79 -19.20
CA LEU A 267 25.09 8.26 -19.19
C LEU A 267 24.67 8.76 -20.58
N LEU A 268 23.70 8.11 -21.21
CA LEU A 268 23.10 8.53 -22.48
C LEU A 268 21.91 9.45 -22.19
N LEU A 269 21.88 10.63 -22.81
CA LEU A 269 20.88 11.66 -22.51
C LEU A 269 20.25 12.21 -23.79
N ALA A 270 18.91 12.18 -23.86
CA ALA A 270 18.09 12.81 -24.88
C ALA A 270 17.32 14.03 -24.35
N CYS A 271 17.11 15.02 -25.22
CA CYS A 271 16.21 16.16 -24.98
C CYS A 271 14.91 15.94 -25.75
N LEU A 272 13.84 15.59 -25.05
CA LEU A 272 12.51 15.36 -25.59
C LEU A 272 11.64 16.60 -25.44
N ARG A 273 10.99 17.04 -26.51
CA ARG A 273 10.05 18.16 -26.53
C ARG A 273 8.61 17.63 -26.48
N ILE A 274 8.00 17.65 -25.30
CA ILE A 274 6.61 17.24 -25.06
C ILE A 274 6.04 18.02 -23.86
N LYS A 275 4.73 18.30 -23.86
CA LYS A 275 4.08 18.90 -22.68
C LYS A 275 3.57 17.79 -21.77
N LEU A 276 4.20 17.57 -20.62
CA LEU A 276 3.65 16.70 -19.58
C LEU A 276 2.65 17.47 -18.72
N LYS A 277 1.42 16.96 -18.57
CA LYS A 277 0.41 17.55 -17.69
C LYS A 277 0.51 16.95 -16.31
N GLN A 278 0.34 17.77 -15.28
CA GLN A 278 0.12 17.27 -13.95
C GLN A 278 -1.36 16.89 -13.84
N HIS A 279 -1.66 15.67 -13.41
CA HIS A 279 -2.95 15.40 -12.78
C HIS A 279 -2.97 16.23 -11.50
N HIS A 280 -4.02 17.04 -11.32
CA HIS A 280 -4.35 17.52 -9.99
C HIS A 280 -4.68 16.28 -9.17
N LYS A 281 -3.71 15.76 -8.42
CA LYS A 281 -4.04 14.89 -7.29
C LYS A 281 -4.97 15.72 -6.41
N SER A 282 -6.01 15.09 -5.88
CA SER A 282 -6.65 15.56 -4.65
C SER A 282 -5.52 16.05 -3.74
N THR A 283 -5.54 17.33 -3.42
CA THR A 283 -4.53 18.00 -2.60
C THR A 283 -4.34 17.11 -1.39
N GLN A 284 -3.17 16.47 -1.24
CA GLN A 284 -2.87 15.77 0.00
C GLN A 284 -2.89 16.85 1.06
N THR A 285 -3.95 16.85 1.87
CA THR A 285 -4.10 17.78 2.98
C THR A 285 -2.84 17.68 3.81
N ALA A 286 -2.17 18.82 3.96
CA ALA A 286 -0.97 18.91 4.76
C ALA A 286 -1.32 18.41 6.16
N LYS A 287 -0.57 17.41 6.65
CA LYS A 287 -0.92 16.74 7.89
C LYS A 287 -0.66 17.71 9.05
N PRO A 288 -1.66 17.98 9.92
CA PRO A 288 -1.43 18.80 11.11
C PRO A 288 -0.44 18.10 12.05
N ASP A 289 0.40 18.88 12.74
CA ASP A 289 1.30 18.41 13.78
C ASP A 289 0.56 18.24 15.11
N LEU A 290 -0.09 17.09 15.25
CA LEU A 290 -0.90 16.75 16.43
C LEU A 290 -0.08 16.51 17.69
N GLN A 291 1.26 16.48 17.61
CA GLN A 291 2.13 16.37 18.79
C GLN A 291 2.34 17.73 19.45
N ASN A 292 2.18 18.82 18.71
CA ASN A 292 2.48 20.18 19.16
C ASN A 292 1.30 21.12 18.83
N ILE A 293 0.13 20.85 19.40
CA ILE A 293 -1.07 21.68 19.21
C ILE A 293 -0.92 22.97 20.05
N PRO A 294 -0.91 24.17 19.45
CA PRO A 294 -0.72 25.41 20.20
C PRO A 294 -1.88 25.71 21.15
N TYR A 295 -1.60 26.34 22.30
CA TYR A 295 -2.64 26.74 23.26
C TYR A 295 -3.71 27.64 22.64
N LYS A 296 -3.34 28.49 21.66
CA LYS A 296 -4.26 29.34 20.89
C LYS A 296 -5.41 28.53 20.27
N TYR A 297 -5.14 27.33 19.73
CA TYR A 297 -6.18 26.47 19.15
C TYR A 297 -7.32 26.20 20.14
N LYS A 298 -6.98 25.91 21.42
CA LYS A 298 -7.99 25.67 22.45
C LYS A 298 -8.88 26.90 22.67
N ILE A 299 -8.27 28.09 22.76
CA ILE A 299 -9.00 29.34 23.02
C ILE A 299 -9.99 29.64 21.88
N GLU A 300 -9.53 29.59 20.62
CA GLU A 300 -10.36 29.94 19.47
C GLU A 300 -11.53 28.97 19.29
N VAL A 301 -11.28 27.67 19.45
CA VAL A 301 -12.35 26.66 19.40
C VAL A 301 -13.36 26.88 20.53
N LYS A 302 -12.89 27.15 21.76
CA LYS A 302 -13.78 27.44 22.89
C LYS A 302 -14.68 28.64 22.61
N ASN A 303 -14.11 29.77 22.17
CA ASN A 303 -14.86 30.98 21.87
C ASN A 303 -15.97 30.72 20.84
N ARG A 304 -15.67 29.91 19.81
CA ARG A 304 -16.65 29.53 18.78
C ARG A 304 -17.69 28.54 19.30
N PHE A 305 -17.33 27.63 20.21
CA PHE A 305 -18.28 26.72 20.86
C PHE A 305 -19.24 27.45 21.80
N ASP A 306 -18.75 28.42 22.57
CA ASP A 306 -19.58 29.22 23.48
C ASP A 306 -20.62 30.06 22.72
N ALA A 307 -20.35 30.38 21.44
CA ALA A 307 -21.28 31.07 20.54
C ALA A 307 -22.31 30.15 19.85
N LEU A 308 -22.22 28.82 20.02
CA LEU A 308 -23.15 27.89 19.40
C LEU A 308 -24.51 27.90 20.11
N ASN A 309 -25.58 28.06 19.33
CA ASN A 309 -26.92 27.80 19.84
C ASN A 309 -27.15 26.28 19.91
N LEU A 310 -27.40 25.76 21.12
CA LEU A 310 -27.58 24.33 21.39
C LEU A 310 -29.06 23.90 21.49
N MET A 311 -29.99 24.84 21.34
CA MET A 311 -31.43 24.60 21.43
C MET A 311 -32.00 24.24 20.05
N ASP A 312 -32.93 23.28 20.03
CA ASP A 312 -33.75 22.90 18.86
C ASP A 312 -33.03 22.50 17.56
N LYS A 313 -31.73 22.18 17.64
CA LYS A 313 -30.96 21.66 16.50
C LYS A 313 -31.05 20.15 16.39
N GLU A 314 -31.21 19.68 15.16
CA GLU A 314 -31.07 18.26 14.83
C GLU A 314 -29.60 17.82 14.90
N PRO A 315 -29.31 16.53 15.21
CA PRO A 315 -27.93 16.05 15.35
C PRO A 315 -27.00 16.33 14.16
N GLU A 316 -27.54 16.29 12.93
CA GLU A 316 -26.76 16.57 11.71
C GLU A 316 -26.27 18.03 11.67
N GLU A 317 -27.17 18.98 11.96
CA GLU A 317 -26.85 20.41 11.91
C GLU A 317 -25.82 20.77 12.99
N LEU A 318 -26.03 20.30 14.21
CA LEU A 318 -25.09 20.53 15.32
C LEU A 318 -23.72 19.92 15.02
N TRP A 319 -23.67 18.70 14.45
CA TRP A 319 -22.40 18.09 14.07
C TRP A 319 -21.67 18.87 12.98
N GLN A 320 -22.38 19.36 11.96
CA GLN A 320 -21.76 20.14 10.88
C GLN A 320 -21.07 21.40 11.42
N GLU A 321 -21.72 22.13 12.32
CA GLU A 321 -21.12 23.31 12.96
C GLU A 321 -19.89 22.95 13.79
N ILE A 322 -19.97 21.92 14.63
CA ILE A 322 -18.82 21.44 15.44
C ILE A 322 -17.65 21.04 14.54
N ARG A 323 -17.94 20.27 13.48
CA ARG A 323 -16.95 19.79 12.51
C ARG A 323 -16.26 20.96 11.81
N ASP A 324 -17.04 21.93 11.35
CA ASP A 324 -16.53 23.05 10.57
C ASP A 324 -15.67 23.96 11.45
N ILE A 325 -16.09 24.25 12.69
CA ILE A 325 -15.26 24.95 13.68
C ILE A 325 -13.93 24.24 13.91
N ILE A 326 -13.96 22.93 14.21
CA ILE A 326 -12.73 22.17 14.48
C ILE A 326 -11.81 22.15 13.26
N ASN A 327 -12.35 21.94 12.05
CA ASN A 327 -11.57 21.87 10.83
C ASN A 327 -10.95 23.22 10.45
N ASP A 328 -11.69 24.31 10.60
CA ASP A 328 -11.20 25.67 10.34
C ASP A 328 -10.09 26.04 11.31
N GLU A 329 -10.33 25.88 12.62
CA GLU A 329 -9.32 26.21 13.63
C GLU A 329 -8.09 25.29 13.55
N THR A 330 -8.27 24.04 13.12
CA THR A 330 -7.14 23.13 12.86
C THR A 330 -6.28 23.63 11.71
N LYS A 331 -6.89 24.09 10.61
CA LYS A 331 -6.15 24.63 9.46
C LYS A 331 -5.45 25.94 9.78
N ILE A 332 -6.07 26.80 10.61
CA ILE A 332 -5.56 28.13 10.96
C ILE A 332 -4.45 28.03 12.01
N ASN A 333 -4.69 27.29 13.10
CA ASN A 333 -3.86 27.36 14.30
C ASN A 333 -2.88 26.21 14.45
N ILE A 334 -3.08 25.06 13.79
CA ILE A 334 -2.19 23.89 13.95
C ILE A 334 -1.17 23.87 12.81
N PRO A 335 0.14 23.94 13.11
CA PRO A 335 1.17 23.90 12.08
C PRO A 335 1.16 22.56 11.36
N THR A 336 1.53 22.58 10.08
CA THR A 336 1.60 21.35 9.27
C THR A 336 2.96 20.66 9.42
N ILE A 337 2.97 19.33 9.50
CA ILE A 337 4.18 18.53 9.52
C ILE A 337 4.89 18.68 8.16
N THR A 338 5.93 19.52 8.15
CA THR A 338 6.91 19.51 7.08
C THR A 338 7.73 18.22 7.14
N LYS A 339 7.78 17.47 6.04
CA LYS A 339 8.70 16.33 5.95
C LYS A 339 10.12 16.88 6.07
N LYS A 340 10.77 16.69 7.22
CA LYS A 340 12.22 16.92 7.34
C LYS A 340 12.90 16.19 6.18
N LYS A 341 13.74 16.89 5.41
CA LYS A 341 14.60 16.23 4.42
C LYS A 341 15.33 15.12 5.17
N LYS A 342 15.22 13.87 4.70
CA LYS A 342 16.01 12.78 5.28
C LYS A 342 17.46 13.25 5.26
N ASN A 343 18.11 13.31 6.42
CA ASN A 343 19.54 13.61 6.48
C ASN A 343 20.25 12.63 5.55
N ASN A 344 21.10 13.16 4.68
CA ASN A 344 21.92 12.32 3.83
C ASN A 344 22.82 11.51 4.77
N TRP A 345 22.69 10.19 4.72
CA TRP A 345 23.45 9.31 5.60
C TRP A 345 24.91 9.20 5.16
N ILE A 346 25.21 9.59 3.92
CA ILE A 346 26.58 9.72 3.41
C ILE A 346 27.21 10.99 3.98
N SER A 347 28.39 10.86 4.56
CA SER A 347 29.17 11.98 5.10
C SER A 347 29.68 12.92 4.00
N SER A 348 29.99 14.16 4.38
CA SER A 348 30.63 15.14 3.49
C SER A 348 31.98 14.63 2.95
N SER A 349 32.77 13.95 3.77
CA SER A 349 34.03 13.32 3.37
C SER A 349 33.84 12.26 2.28
N THR A 350 32.82 11.42 2.38
CA THR A 350 32.53 10.39 1.36
C THR A 350 32.07 11.02 0.04
N LEU A 351 31.28 12.10 0.11
CA LEU A 351 30.91 12.88 -1.08
C LEU A 351 32.11 13.55 -1.76
N GLU A 352 33.11 13.98 -0.97
CA GLU A 352 34.35 14.55 -1.50
C GLU A 352 35.16 13.50 -2.28
N ILE A 353 35.22 12.24 -1.82
CA ILE A 353 35.83 11.14 -2.57
C ILE A 353 35.14 10.94 -3.91
N ALA A 354 33.79 10.98 -3.94
CA ALA A 354 33.04 10.89 -5.20
C ALA A 354 33.35 12.06 -6.15
N LYS A 355 33.52 13.28 -5.61
CA LYS A 355 33.93 14.46 -6.38
C LYS A 355 35.34 14.28 -6.98
N LYS A 356 36.31 13.85 -6.17
CA LYS A 356 37.68 13.53 -6.63
C LYS A 356 37.68 12.44 -7.70
N ARG A 357 36.84 11.42 -7.55
CA ARG A 357 36.69 10.34 -8.54
C ARG A 357 36.19 10.86 -9.88
N ARG A 358 35.22 11.78 -9.86
CA ARG A 358 34.70 12.44 -11.07
C ARG A 358 35.76 13.31 -11.75
N GLU A 359 36.55 14.06 -10.98
CA GLU A 359 37.66 14.88 -11.51
C GLU A 359 38.74 13.99 -12.14
N ALA A 360 39.11 12.89 -11.48
CA ALA A 360 40.03 11.89 -12.03
C ALA A 360 39.48 11.23 -13.32
N LYS A 361 38.16 10.99 -13.40
CA LYS A 361 37.49 10.52 -14.63
C LYS A 361 37.60 11.54 -15.77
N ALA A 362 37.42 12.83 -15.48
CA ALA A 362 37.59 13.88 -16.47
C ALA A 362 39.03 13.99 -16.99
N ASN A 363 40.01 13.72 -16.12
CA ASN A 363 41.45 13.75 -16.43
C ASN A 363 41.98 12.43 -17.03
N GLY A 364 41.16 11.37 -17.12
CA GLY A 364 41.54 10.09 -17.73
C GLY A 364 42.48 9.20 -16.89
N ASN A 365 42.66 9.47 -15.59
CA ASN A 365 43.58 8.71 -14.75
C ASN A 365 42.93 7.43 -14.18
N ARG A 366 43.08 6.31 -14.89
CA ARG A 366 42.39 5.04 -14.57
C ARG A 366 42.80 4.44 -13.23
N GLN A 367 44.09 4.46 -12.88
CA GLN A 367 44.58 3.91 -11.60
C GLN A 367 43.98 4.66 -10.41
N VAL A 368 43.93 5.99 -10.50
CA VAL A 368 43.32 6.84 -9.47
C VAL A 368 41.81 6.61 -9.37
N ILE A 369 41.10 6.43 -10.50
CA ILE A 369 39.66 6.11 -10.49
C ILE A 369 39.38 4.80 -9.77
N THR A 370 40.15 3.73 -10.04
CA THR A 370 39.97 2.43 -9.40
C THR A 370 40.19 2.53 -7.89
N LYS A 371 41.26 3.23 -7.46
CA LYS A 371 41.55 3.47 -6.04
C LYS A 371 40.43 4.27 -5.36
N LEU A 372 40.03 5.40 -5.94
CA LEU A 372 38.96 6.25 -5.39
C LEU A 372 37.59 5.54 -5.37
N ASN A 373 37.34 4.63 -6.31
CA ASN A 373 36.13 3.81 -6.29
C ASN A 373 36.13 2.84 -5.10
N ALA A 374 37.26 2.17 -4.83
CA ALA A 374 37.40 1.31 -3.66
C ALA A 374 37.31 2.11 -2.34
N ASP A 375 37.94 3.29 -2.28
CA ASP A 375 37.88 4.20 -1.13
C ASP A 375 36.45 4.67 -0.88
N PHE A 376 35.71 5.04 -1.93
CA PHE A 376 34.31 5.42 -1.83
C PHE A 376 33.46 4.27 -1.27
N GLN A 377 33.64 3.04 -1.77
CA GLN A 377 32.88 1.88 -1.27
C GLN A 377 33.18 1.60 0.21
N ARG A 378 34.44 1.71 0.64
CA ARG A 378 34.81 1.56 2.06
C ARG A 378 34.21 2.65 2.93
N ALA A 379 34.33 3.91 2.51
CA ALA A 379 33.80 5.05 3.24
C ALA A 379 32.26 5.01 3.33
N ALA A 380 31.57 4.66 2.24
CA ALA A 380 30.13 4.48 2.22
C ALA A 380 29.66 3.34 3.14
N ARG A 381 30.38 2.20 3.21
CA ARG A 381 30.05 1.14 4.18
C ARG A 381 30.19 1.63 5.62
N LYS A 382 31.29 2.31 5.94
CA LYS A 382 31.55 2.88 7.27
C LYS A 382 30.48 3.91 7.68
N ASP A 383 30.10 4.80 6.77
CA ASP A 383 29.01 5.75 7.00
C ASP A 383 27.68 5.03 7.25
N LYS A 384 27.43 3.93 6.54
CA LYS A 384 26.23 3.13 6.70
C LYS A 384 26.20 2.41 8.05
N GLU A 385 27.30 1.80 8.45
CA GLU A 385 27.46 1.14 9.75
C GLU A 385 27.28 2.14 10.89
N LYS A 386 27.92 3.32 10.80
CA LYS A 386 27.75 4.41 11.76
C LYS A 386 26.28 4.84 11.87
N GLN A 387 25.60 4.99 10.73
CA GLN A 387 24.17 5.29 10.73
C GLN A 387 23.37 4.18 11.44
N ILE A 388 23.65 2.91 11.15
CA ILE A 388 22.95 1.79 11.79
C ILE A 388 23.19 1.79 13.30
N MET A 389 24.45 1.96 13.75
CA MET A 389 24.80 2.03 15.18
C MET A 389 24.05 3.14 15.90
N GLN A 390 24.07 4.38 15.38
CA GLN A 390 23.33 5.52 15.96
C GLN A 390 21.82 5.26 16.07
N GLU A 391 21.29 4.46 15.15
CA GLU A 391 19.88 4.15 15.10
C GLU A 391 19.54 2.95 16.01
N CYS A 392 20.47 2.03 16.25
CA CYS A 392 20.41 0.99 17.29
C CYS A 392 20.48 1.60 18.70
N GLU A 393 21.36 2.58 18.94
CA GLU A 393 21.42 3.33 20.20
C GLU A 393 20.06 3.96 20.54
N LYS A 394 19.36 4.50 19.54
CA LYS A 394 17.98 5.01 19.73
C LYS A 394 16.97 3.91 20.01
N VAL A 395 17.10 2.72 19.41
CA VAL A 395 16.26 1.56 19.73
C VAL A 395 16.43 1.21 21.21
N GLU A 396 17.67 1.14 21.70
CA GLU A 396 17.96 0.88 23.10
C GLU A 396 17.43 1.99 24.02
N GLU A 397 17.59 3.25 23.62
CA GLU A 397 17.04 4.39 24.35
C GLU A 397 15.50 4.32 24.45
N TYR A 398 14.81 4.01 23.34
CA TYR A 398 13.35 3.83 23.35
C TYR A 398 12.94 2.65 24.23
N ASN A 399 13.72 1.57 24.25
CA ASN A 399 13.46 0.43 25.14
C ASN A 399 13.60 0.85 26.61
N LYS A 400 14.71 1.52 26.97
CA LYS A 400 14.98 2.04 28.32
C LYS A 400 13.90 3.00 28.81
N LYS A 401 13.35 3.84 27.91
CA LYS A 401 12.27 4.80 28.20
C LYS A 401 10.86 4.19 28.18
N GLY A 402 10.71 2.89 27.93
CA GLY A 402 9.39 2.25 27.77
C GLY A 402 8.60 2.76 26.55
N MET A 403 9.27 3.40 25.59
CA MET A 403 8.66 3.96 24.36
C MET A 403 8.43 2.86 23.32
N THR A 404 7.64 1.85 23.69
CA THR A 404 7.41 0.62 22.91
C THR A 404 6.93 0.90 21.49
N ARG A 405 6.15 1.96 21.26
CA ARG A 405 5.70 2.34 19.90
C ARG A 405 6.86 2.76 19.00
N ASP A 406 7.73 3.65 19.49
CA ASP A 406 8.88 4.16 18.73
C ASP A 406 9.93 3.07 18.55
N LEU A 407 10.12 2.24 19.57
CA LEU A 407 10.90 1.01 19.50
C LEU A 407 10.44 0.11 18.35
N PHE A 408 9.16 -0.31 18.33
CA PHE A 408 8.63 -1.17 17.27
C PHE A 408 8.66 -0.49 15.90
N LYS A 409 8.39 0.82 15.82
CA LYS A 409 8.50 1.58 14.56
C LYS A 409 9.92 1.55 14.01
N LYS A 410 10.93 1.62 14.89
CA LYS A 410 12.34 1.59 14.53
C LYS A 410 12.81 0.18 14.19
N ILE A 411 12.45 -0.83 14.99
CA ILE A 411 12.69 -2.24 14.69
C ILE A 411 12.05 -2.62 13.35
N LYS A 412 10.81 -2.18 13.08
CA LYS A 412 10.14 -2.40 11.79
C LYS A 412 10.86 -1.72 10.64
N TYR A 413 11.46 -0.55 10.86
CA TYR A 413 12.31 0.10 9.86
C TYR A 413 13.57 -0.72 9.54
N PHE A 414 14.14 -1.42 10.53
CA PHE A 414 15.33 -2.27 10.37
C PHE A 414 15.04 -3.66 9.82
N ARG A 415 14.05 -4.35 10.39
CA ARG A 415 13.59 -5.69 9.97
C ARG A 415 12.78 -5.67 8.69
N GLY A 416 12.18 -4.52 8.38
CA GLY A 416 11.37 -4.34 7.20
C GLY A 416 12.23 -4.51 5.96
N GLN A 417 12.18 -5.69 5.36
CA GLN A 417 12.25 -5.81 3.90
C GLN A 417 11.49 -4.61 3.34
N PHE A 418 12.15 -3.83 2.50
CA PHE A 418 11.50 -2.74 1.79
C PHE A 418 10.20 -3.31 1.20
N ILE A 419 9.05 -2.84 1.69
CA ILE A 419 7.74 -3.24 1.15
C ILE A 419 7.37 -2.15 0.14
N PRO A 420 7.61 -2.38 -1.15
CA PRO A 420 7.14 -1.48 -2.17
C PRO A 420 5.64 -1.28 -2.05
N ARG A 421 5.16 -0.09 -2.44
CA ARG A 421 3.75 0.05 -2.76
C ARG A 421 3.50 -0.71 -4.06
N ASN A 422 2.68 -1.75 -4.01
CA ASN A 422 2.28 -2.48 -5.20
C ASN A 422 1.17 -1.71 -5.89
N GLY A 423 1.46 -1.21 -7.10
CA GLY A 423 0.51 -0.46 -7.90
C GLY A 423 -0.27 -1.30 -8.91
N THR A 424 -0.10 -2.63 -8.93
CA THR A 424 -0.59 -3.47 -10.03
C THR A 424 -1.64 -4.46 -9.52
N LEU A 425 -2.91 -4.15 -9.77
CA LEU A 425 -4.01 -5.10 -9.64
C LEU A 425 -4.18 -5.87 -10.96
N THR A 426 -4.76 -7.07 -10.92
CA THR A 426 -5.20 -7.77 -12.13
C THR A 426 -6.71 -7.60 -12.35
N ASP A 427 -7.12 -7.56 -13.61
CA ASP A 427 -8.51 -7.70 -14.01
C ASP A 427 -8.98 -9.17 -13.86
N GLN A 428 -10.23 -9.41 -14.25
CA GLN A 428 -10.87 -10.73 -14.21
C GLN A 428 -10.26 -11.76 -15.18
N ASN A 429 -9.54 -11.31 -16.21
CA ASN A 429 -8.85 -12.16 -17.18
C ASN A 429 -7.36 -12.34 -16.82
N GLY A 430 -6.93 -11.89 -15.64
CA GLY A 430 -5.53 -11.93 -15.20
C GLY A 430 -4.63 -10.86 -15.82
N LYS A 431 -5.18 -9.92 -16.61
CA LYS A 431 -4.42 -8.81 -17.19
C LYS A 431 -4.16 -7.73 -16.14
N ASN A 432 -2.93 -7.23 -16.07
CA ASN A 432 -2.55 -6.20 -15.11
C ASN A 432 -3.17 -4.83 -15.47
N LEU A 433 -3.82 -4.20 -14.49
CA LEU A 433 -4.36 -2.85 -14.58
C LEU A 433 -3.25 -1.82 -14.42
N ILE A 434 -3.10 -0.94 -15.43
CA ILE A 434 -2.05 0.10 -15.47
C ILE A 434 -2.67 1.48 -15.20
N ASN A 435 -3.98 1.65 -15.42
CA ASN A 435 -4.67 2.91 -15.27
C ASN A 435 -5.22 3.09 -13.84
N GLY A 436 -4.93 4.22 -13.20
CA GLY A 436 -5.46 4.56 -11.88
C GLY A 436 -6.99 4.58 -11.80
N ASP A 437 -7.68 4.95 -12.88
CA ASP A 437 -9.16 4.94 -12.90
C ASP A 437 -9.74 3.53 -12.98
N GLU A 438 -9.11 2.63 -13.74
CA GLU A 438 -9.49 1.20 -13.77
C GLU A 438 -9.25 0.55 -12.41
N ILE A 439 -8.14 0.89 -11.74
CA ILE A 439 -7.84 0.42 -10.38
C ILE A 439 -8.91 0.88 -9.39
N LYS A 440 -9.34 2.15 -9.45
CA LYS A 440 -10.44 2.66 -8.61
C LYS A 440 -11.75 1.93 -8.89
N ASN A 441 -12.09 1.72 -10.16
CA ASN A 441 -13.32 1.01 -10.53
C ASN A 441 -13.30 -0.45 -10.07
N LYS A 442 -12.17 -1.14 -10.22
CA LYS A 442 -12.01 -2.51 -9.75
C LYS A 442 -12.16 -2.62 -8.24
N TRP A 443 -11.57 -1.69 -7.48
CA TRP A 443 -11.77 -1.60 -6.03
C TRP A 443 -13.22 -1.41 -5.67
N LYS A 444 -13.91 -0.44 -6.31
CA LYS A 444 -15.33 -0.17 -6.06
C LYS A 444 -16.17 -1.42 -6.31
N GLN A 445 -16.05 -2.03 -7.50
CA GLN A 445 -16.80 -3.23 -7.88
C GLN A 445 -16.61 -4.35 -6.85
N TYR A 446 -15.36 -4.66 -6.52
CA TYR A 446 -15.04 -5.71 -5.54
C TYR A 446 -15.67 -5.44 -4.17
N THR A 447 -15.55 -4.22 -3.63
CA THR A 447 -16.08 -3.91 -2.30
C THR A 447 -17.59 -3.79 -2.29
N GLU A 448 -18.19 -3.25 -3.35
CA GLU A 448 -19.64 -3.13 -3.50
C GLU A 448 -20.29 -4.51 -3.58
N GLU A 449 -19.71 -5.44 -4.36
CA GLU A 449 -20.13 -6.84 -4.39
C GLU A 449 -19.94 -7.54 -3.03
N LEU A 450 -18.80 -7.31 -2.37
CA LEU A 450 -18.50 -7.90 -1.06
C LEU A 450 -19.55 -7.52 -0.01
N TYR A 451 -19.97 -6.26 0.02
CA TYR A 451 -20.93 -5.75 1.01
C TYR A 451 -22.37 -5.70 0.51
N LYS A 452 -22.66 -6.24 -0.69
CA LYS A 452 -24.01 -6.32 -1.23
C LYS A 452 -24.86 -7.29 -0.39
N LYS A 453 -26.03 -6.83 0.03
CA LYS A 453 -27.06 -7.68 0.68
C LYS A 453 -27.81 -8.45 -0.40
N GLU A 454 -28.00 -9.75 -0.20
CA GLU A 454 -28.96 -10.54 -0.99
C GLU A 454 -30.36 -10.25 -0.44
N ILE A 455 -31.32 -9.95 -1.32
CA ILE A 455 -32.70 -9.64 -0.92
C ILE A 455 -33.40 -10.97 -0.60
N ASN A 456 -33.15 -11.50 0.58
CA ASN A 456 -33.94 -12.59 1.16
C ASN A 456 -34.88 -11.99 2.20
N GLY A 457 -36.16 -12.41 2.16
CA GLY A 457 -37.31 -11.77 2.81
C GLY A 457 -37.01 -11.08 4.15
N THR A 458 -37.41 -9.81 4.25
CA THR A 458 -37.24 -8.98 5.44
C THR A 458 -38.06 -9.54 6.59
N GLY A 459 -37.42 -10.19 7.56
CA GLY A 459 -37.99 -10.30 8.90
C GLY A 459 -38.02 -8.90 9.50
N ASN A 460 -39.18 -8.27 9.56
CA ASN A 460 -39.35 -7.04 10.33
C ASN A 460 -39.25 -7.41 11.80
N LEU A 461 -38.10 -7.11 12.43
CA LEU A 461 -38.00 -7.16 13.88
C LEU A 461 -38.94 -6.09 14.46
N GLU A 462 -39.99 -6.51 15.16
CA GLU A 462 -40.87 -5.61 15.91
C GLU A 462 -40.11 -5.04 17.11
N LEU A 463 -39.47 -3.90 16.89
CA LEU A 463 -38.77 -3.13 17.91
C LEU A 463 -39.62 -1.97 18.45
N ASP A 464 -40.95 -2.03 18.28
CA ASP A 464 -41.87 -1.00 18.77
C ASP A 464 -42.05 -1.09 20.29
N ASN A 465 -42.46 0.03 20.89
CA ASN A 465 -42.71 0.22 22.33
C ASN A 465 -41.57 -0.29 23.24
N TYR A 466 -40.61 0.57 23.51
CA TYR A 466 -39.49 0.31 24.43
C TYR A 466 -39.19 1.53 25.30
N GLU A 467 -38.59 1.25 26.47
CA GLU A 467 -38.10 2.29 27.36
C GLU A 467 -36.73 2.79 26.90
N LEU A 468 -36.51 4.10 27.04
CA LEU A 468 -35.22 4.69 26.80
C LEU A 468 -34.28 4.34 27.95
N GLU A 469 -33.15 3.71 27.62
CA GLU A 469 -32.01 3.60 28.51
C GLU A 469 -31.61 4.97 29.11
N PRO A 470 -31.07 5.01 30.35
CA PRO A 470 -30.68 6.24 31.03
C PRO A 470 -29.84 7.17 30.13
N ASP A 471 -30.00 8.48 30.29
CA ASP A 471 -29.30 9.45 29.44
C ASP A 471 -27.77 9.33 29.55
N ILE A 472 -27.06 9.82 28.55
CA ILE A 472 -25.58 9.79 28.53
C ILE A 472 -25.04 10.81 29.53
N LEU A 473 -24.10 10.37 30.38
CA LEU A 473 -23.43 11.24 31.34
C LEU A 473 -22.18 11.91 30.73
N GLU A 474 -21.86 13.12 31.19
CA GLU A 474 -20.61 13.80 30.82
C GLU A 474 -19.37 12.97 31.18
N SER A 475 -19.43 12.18 32.26
CA SER A 475 -18.35 11.29 32.69
C SER A 475 -18.10 10.16 31.67
N GLU A 476 -19.14 9.64 31.01
CA GLU A 476 -19.02 8.63 29.96
C GLU A 476 -18.33 9.21 28.73
N VAL A 477 -18.70 10.44 28.35
CA VAL A 477 -18.10 11.17 27.21
C VAL A 477 -16.65 11.52 27.50
N LYS A 478 -16.36 12.03 28.71
CA LYS A 478 -15.00 12.31 29.16
C LYS A 478 -14.14 11.05 29.14
N PHE A 479 -14.63 9.95 29.71
CA PHE A 479 -13.96 8.66 29.69
C PHE A 479 -13.68 8.20 28.25
N ALA A 480 -14.65 8.34 27.35
CA ALA A 480 -14.49 7.96 25.95
C ALA A 480 -13.42 8.80 25.23
N ILE A 481 -13.40 10.11 25.44
CA ILE A 481 -12.37 11.00 24.88
C ILE A 481 -10.98 10.60 25.39
N GLU A 482 -10.82 10.43 26.70
CA GLU A 482 -9.52 10.17 27.33
C GLU A 482 -8.94 8.80 26.92
N THR A 483 -9.79 7.78 26.81
CA THR A 483 -9.35 6.40 26.50
C THR A 483 -9.07 6.14 25.03
N LEU A 484 -9.67 6.88 24.09
CA LEU A 484 -9.37 6.70 22.66
C LEU A 484 -7.90 7.00 22.36
N ALA A 485 -7.19 6.06 21.75
CA ALA A 485 -5.75 6.16 21.55
C ALA A 485 -5.30 7.27 20.56
N ASN A 486 -4.21 7.97 20.90
CA ASN A 486 -3.61 9.01 20.05
C ASN A 486 -2.86 8.42 18.83
N GLY A 487 -2.77 9.21 17.77
CA GLY A 487 -2.03 8.93 16.55
C GLY A 487 -2.69 7.85 15.69
N LYS A 488 -4.01 7.71 15.80
CA LYS A 488 -4.86 6.89 14.93
C LYS A 488 -5.35 7.75 13.75
N ALA A 489 -5.56 7.14 12.60
CA ALA A 489 -6.00 7.87 11.40
C ALA A 489 -7.48 8.29 11.53
N PRO A 490 -7.84 9.53 11.17
CA PRO A 490 -9.23 9.99 11.19
C PRO A 490 -10.05 9.40 10.05
N GLY A 491 -11.37 9.52 10.17
CA GLY A 491 -12.32 9.17 9.12
C GLY A 491 -12.35 10.20 7.99
N HIS A 492 -13.47 10.24 7.25
CA HIS A 492 -13.64 11.16 6.13
C HIS A 492 -13.70 12.64 6.57
N ASP A 493 -14.22 12.91 7.78
CA ASP A 493 -14.30 14.24 8.40
C ASP A 493 -12.92 14.90 8.64
N GLY A 494 -11.85 14.10 8.65
CA GLY A 494 -10.48 14.56 8.81
C GLY A 494 -10.10 14.93 10.25
N ILE A 495 -10.99 14.73 11.23
CA ILE A 495 -10.80 15.19 12.61
C ILE A 495 -10.14 14.08 13.47
N PRO A 496 -8.92 14.29 13.98
CA PRO A 496 -8.24 13.37 14.88
C PRO A 496 -8.70 13.55 16.33
N ILE A 497 -8.54 12.50 17.17
CA ILE A 497 -8.97 12.53 18.57
C ILE A 497 -8.21 13.59 19.40
N GLU A 498 -6.98 13.89 19.02
CA GLU A 498 -6.13 14.89 19.67
C GLU A 498 -6.72 16.30 19.65
N CYS A 499 -7.52 16.64 18.63
CA CYS A 499 -8.27 17.89 18.58
C CYS A 499 -9.22 17.99 19.78
N PHE A 500 -10.05 16.96 20.00
CA PHE A 500 -10.98 16.91 21.13
C PHE A 500 -10.26 16.86 22.49
N LYS A 501 -9.21 16.03 22.62
CA LYS A 501 -8.42 15.94 23.85
C LYS A 501 -7.76 17.26 24.26
N THR A 502 -7.39 18.10 23.28
CA THR A 502 -6.77 19.39 23.55
C THR A 502 -7.77 20.41 24.09
N ILE A 503 -9.00 20.39 23.58
CA ILE A 503 -10.09 21.29 24.00
C ILE A 503 -10.52 20.97 25.45
N LYS A 504 -10.45 19.69 25.86
CA LYS A 504 -10.78 19.20 27.21
C LYS A 504 -12.27 19.38 27.57
N GLU A 505 -12.58 20.12 28.63
CA GLU A 505 -13.92 20.23 29.23
C GLU A 505 -14.95 20.79 28.24
N ASP A 506 -14.57 21.75 27.41
CA ASP A 506 -15.50 22.35 26.43
C ASP A 506 -15.90 21.34 25.34
N ALA A 507 -14.99 20.42 24.96
CA ALA A 507 -15.31 19.32 24.05
C ALA A 507 -16.23 18.28 24.71
N VAL A 508 -16.06 18.01 26.01
CA VAL A 508 -16.94 17.10 26.75
C VAL A 508 -18.36 17.65 26.77
N LYS A 509 -18.55 18.93 27.08
CA LYS A 509 -19.89 19.56 27.14
C LYS A 509 -20.62 19.49 25.81
N ILE A 510 -19.97 19.96 24.74
CA ILE A 510 -20.60 20.03 23.41
C ILE A 510 -20.92 18.64 22.85
N LEU A 511 -19.99 17.68 23.02
CA LEU A 511 -20.19 16.31 22.55
C LEU A 511 -21.21 15.56 23.41
N THR A 512 -21.32 15.84 24.71
CA THR A 512 -22.39 15.29 25.56
C THR A 512 -23.75 15.69 25.00
N LYS A 513 -23.95 16.98 24.69
CA LYS A 513 -25.22 17.45 24.13
C LYS A 513 -25.55 16.75 22.80
N LEU A 514 -24.59 16.68 21.88
CA LEU A 514 -24.77 15.99 20.60
C LEU A 514 -25.07 14.50 20.80
N CYS A 515 -24.31 13.81 21.65
CA CYS A 515 -24.52 12.40 21.96
C CYS A 515 -25.90 12.14 22.57
N GLN A 516 -26.37 12.98 23.49
CA GLN A 516 -27.71 12.87 24.08
C GLN A 516 -28.83 13.13 23.06
N GLN A 517 -28.64 14.07 22.12
CA GLN A 517 -29.60 14.25 21.03
C GLN A 517 -29.66 13.03 20.13
N ILE A 518 -28.51 12.45 19.75
CA ILE A 518 -28.46 11.20 18.98
C ILE A 518 -29.08 10.05 19.78
N TRP A 519 -28.82 9.97 21.09
CA TRP A 519 -29.38 8.97 21.99
C TRP A 519 -30.91 8.99 21.94
N LYS A 520 -31.53 10.17 22.09
CA LYS A 520 -33.00 10.32 22.14
C LYS A 520 -33.67 10.22 20.78
N THR A 521 -33.10 10.89 19.77
CA THR A 521 -33.71 10.95 18.42
C THR A 521 -33.37 9.76 17.55
N GLN A 522 -32.29 9.04 17.88
CA GLN A 522 -31.72 7.91 17.14
C GLN A 522 -31.30 8.25 15.71
N LYS A 523 -31.20 9.55 15.41
CA LYS A 523 -30.69 10.10 14.16
C LYS A 523 -29.19 10.32 14.27
N TRP A 524 -28.45 9.67 13.40
CA TRP A 524 -26.99 9.77 13.36
C TRP A 524 -26.57 10.78 12.29
N PRO A 525 -25.56 11.62 12.56
CA PRO A 525 -24.98 12.47 11.53
C PRO A 525 -24.44 11.65 10.37
N GLN A 526 -24.60 12.12 9.13
CA GLN A 526 -24.24 11.39 7.92
C GLN A 526 -22.75 11.07 7.89
N ASP A 527 -21.88 11.99 8.31
CA ASP A 527 -20.43 11.73 8.43
C ASP A 527 -20.11 10.52 9.32
N TRP A 528 -20.90 10.27 10.37
CA TRP A 528 -20.72 9.15 11.30
C TRP A 528 -21.20 7.82 10.71
N LYS A 529 -21.99 7.88 9.63
CA LYS A 529 -22.47 6.75 8.83
C LYS A 529 -21.57 6.47 7.62
N THR A 530 -20.53 7.26 7.39
CA THR A 530 -19.56 7.02 6.30
C THR A 530 -18.28 6.32 6.77
N SER A 531 -17.67 5.54 5.88
CA SER A 531 -16.40 4.86 6.12
C SER A 531 -15.41 5.09 4.98
N LEU A 532 -14.17 5.46 5.33
CA LEU A 532 -13.04 5.49 4.40
C LEU A 532 -12.29 4.15 4.49
N LEU A 533 -12.46 3.27 3.51
CA LEU A 533 -11.81 1.97 3.47
C LEU A 533 -10.37 2.09 2.98
N ILE A 534 -9.44 1.53 3.77
CA ILE A 534 -8.01 1.46 3.45
C ILE A 534 -7.66 0.01 3.13
N PRO A 535 -7.35 -0.32 1.85
CA PRO A 535 -6.84 -1.63 1.50
C PRO A 535 -5.44 -1.85 2.07
N ILE A 536 -5.29 -2.89 2.89
CA ILE A 536 -4.00 -3.32 3.44
C ILE A 536 -3.70 -4.71 2.87
N PRO A 537 -2.58 -4.90 2.15
CA PRO A 537 -2.25 -6.21 1.59
C PRO A 537 -2.04 -7.22 2.72
N LYS A 538 -2.65 -8.41 2.62
CA LYS A 538 -2.39 -9.53 3.53
C LYS A 538 -0.93 -9.97 3.37
N ASN A 539 -0.43 -10.01 2.14
CA ASN A 539 0.91 -10.49 1.79
C ASN A 539 1.63 -9.52 0.83
N GLY A 540 2.97 -9.55 0.77
CA GLY A 540 3.79 -8.57 0.05
C GLY A 540 3.61 -8.47 -1.46
N ASN A 541 2.93 -9.43 -2.12
CA ASN A 541 2.75 -9.50 -3.58
C ASN A 541 1.27 -9.56 -4.01
N ALA A 542 0.35 -8.96 -3.24
CA ALA A 542 -1.09 -9.02 -3.55
C ALA A 542 -1.45 -8.29 -4.86
N LYS A 543 -1.89 -9.05 -5.87
CA LYS A 543 -2.40 -8.54 -7.17
C LYS A 543 -3.92 -8.59 -7.30
N ASP A 544 -4.58 -9.44 -6.51
CA ASP A 544 -6.04 -9.53 -6.43
C ASP A 544 -6.54 -8.75 -5.21
N CYS A 545 -7.66 -8.05 -5.37
CA CYS A 545 -8.38 -7.36 -4.30
C CYS A 545 -8.71 -8.29 -3.13
N SER A 546 -8.98 -9.58 -3.37
CA SER A 546 -9.26 -10.59 -2.34
C SER A 546 -8.11 -10.82 -1.35
N ASN A 547 -6.88 -10.50 -1.77
CA ASN A 547 -5.67 -10.60 -0.98
C ASN A 547 -5.38 -9.34 -0.15
N TYR A 548 -6.32 -8.41 -0.08
CA TYR A 548 -6.28 -7.25 0.80
C TYR A 548 -7.31 -7.39 1.92
N ARG A 549 -7.08 -6.65 2.99
CA ARG A 549 -8.03 -6.41 4.08
C ARG A 549 -8.49 -4.95 4.00
N THR A 550 -9.78 -4.71 4.03
CA THR A 550 -10.38 -3.37 3.93
C THR A 550 -10.66 -2.81 5.32
N ILE A 551 -9.72 -2.02 5.86
CA ILE A 551 -9.90 -1.39 7.18
C ILE A 551 -10.73 -0.12 7.03
N ALA A 552 -11.83 -0.03 7.77
CA ALA A 552 -12.70 1.13 7.83
C ALA A 552 -12.15 2.19 8.79
N LEU A 553 -11.88 3.39 8.27
CA LEU A 553 -11.66 4.58 9.07
C LEU A 553 -12.98 5.35 9.20
N ILE A 554 -13.46 5.45 10.44
CA ILE A 554 -14.67 6.19 10.82
C ILE A 554 -14.30 7.44 11.63
N SER A 555 -15.21 8.41 11.70
CA SER A 555 -15.07 9.63 12.50
C SER A 555 -14.65 9.32 13.94
N HIS A 556 -13.70 10.09 14.50
CA HIS A 556 -13.36 9.95 15.92
C HIS A 556 -14.48 10.42 16.83
N ALA A 557 -15.29 11.40 16.40
CA ALA A 557 -16.48 11.81 17.16
C ALA A 557 -17.51 10.67 17.21
N SER A 558 -17.73 9.97 16.09
CA SER A 558 -18.52 8.73 16.10
C SER A 558 -17.95 7.68 17.05
N LYS A 559 -16.62 7.49 17.09
CA LYS A 559 -15.98 6.54 18.03
C LYS A 559 -16.20 6.89 19.50
N ILE A 560 -16.38 8.16 19.86
CA ILE A 560 -16.71 8.57 21.23
C ILE A 560 -18.07 7.99 21.61
N MET A 561 -19.09 8.22 20.78
CA MET A 561 -20.43 7.62 20.98
C MET A 561 -20.39 6.09 20.99
N LEU A 562 -19.63 5.48 20.08
CA LEU A 562 -19.48 4.03 20.03
C LEU A 562 -18.76 3.45 21.25
N LYS A 563 -17.85 4.21 21.89
CA LYS A 563 -17.20 3.79 23.13
C LYS A 563 -18.17 3.78 24.30
N ILE A 564 -19.12 4.73 24.33
CA ILE A 564 -20.19 4.78 25.32
C ILE A 564 -21.12 3.57 25.13
N ILE A 565 -21.60 3.33 23.91
CA ILE A 565 -22.42 2.16 23.56
C ILE A 565 -21.66 0.86 23.90
N GLN A 566 -20.36 0.79 23.58
CA GLN A 566 -19.52 -0.37 23.91
C GLN A 566 -19.52 -0.66 25.41
N ARG A 567 -19.35 0.36 26.27
CA ARG A 567 -19.35 0.21 27.73
C ARG A 567 -20.69 -0.28 28.25
N ARG A 568 -21.80 0.21 27.69
CA ARG A 568 -23.15 -0.24 28.06
C ARG A 568 -23.47 -1.65 27.55
N LEU A 569 -22.81 -2.11 26.49
CA LEU A 569 -22.94 -3.46 25.96
C LEU A 569 -22.06 -4.49 26.71
N GLU A 570 -20.97 -4.05 27.34
CA GLU A 570 -19.97 -4.91 27.99
C GLU A 570 -20.56 -5.89 29.04
N PRO A 571 -21.52 -5.51 29.91
CA PRO A 571 -22.12 -6.45 30.86
C PRO A 571 -22.85 -7.62 30.19
N PHE A 572 -23.53 -7.36 29.07
CA PHE A 572 -24.22 -8.40 28.30
C PHE A 572 -23.21 -9.31 27.63
N LEU A 573 -22.15 -8.74 27.03
CA LEU A 573 -21.08 -9.53 26.45
C LEU A 573 -20.43 -10.44 27.51
N GLU A 574 -20.02 -9.92 28.66
CA GLU A 574 -19.34 -10.75 29.66
C GLU A 574 -20.26 -11.80 30.28
N ARG A 575 -21.57 -11.54 30.40
CA ARG A 575 -22.56 -12.53 30.81
C ARG A 575 -22.75 -13.65 29.79
N GLU A 576 -22.82 -13.30 28.50
CA GLU A 576 -23.13 -14.27 27.44
C GLU A 576 -21.89 -15.00 26.90
N MET A 577 -20.67 -14.48 27.09
CA MET A 577 -19.45 -15.06 26.51
C MET A 577 -18.87 -16.23 27.33
N PRO A 578 -18.80 -17.45 26.76
CA PRO A 578 -18.24 -18.59 27.47
C PRO A 578 -16.72 -18.50 27.62
N VAL A 579 -16.17 -19.26 28.57
CA VAL A 579 -14.74 -19.26 28.88
C VAL A 579 -13.85 -19.77 27.73
N THR A 580 -14.43 -20.45 26.75
CA THR A 580 -13.72 -20.95 25.56
C THR A 580 -13.46 -19.85 24.52
N GLN A 581 -14.20 -18.73 24.56
CA GLN A 581 -13.95 -17.56 23.72
C GLN A 581 -13.00 -16.58 24.43
N ALA A 582 -11.84 -16.35 23.82
CA ALA A 582 -10.80 -15.45 24.34
C ALA A 582 -10.61 -14.18 23.49
N GLY A 583 -11.13 -14.14 22.26
CA GLY A 583 -10.96 -13.00 21.37
C GLY A 583 -11.66 -11.75 21.89
N PHE A 584 -10.93 -10.63 21.94
CA PHE A 584 -11.46 -9.32 22.34
C PHE A 584 -12.07 -9.24 23.74
N ARG A 585 -11.61 -10.10 24.66
CA ARG A 585 -12.03 -10.09 26.06
C ARG A 585 -10.94 -9.60 26.98
N LYS A 586 -11.35 -8.87 28.02
CA LYS A 586 -10.42 -8.33 29.01
C LYS A 586 -9.71 -9.46 29.76
N GLY A 587 -8.38 -9.37 29.88
CA GLY A 587 -7.58 -10.35 30.61
C GLY A 587 -7.40 -11.71 29.92
N ARG A 588 -7.77 -11.83 28.64
CA ARG A 588 -7.61 -13.05 27.82
C ARG A 588 -6.86 -12.71 26.55
N GLY A 589 -5.90 -13.54 26.16
CA GLY A 589 -5.05 -13.30 25.00
C GLY A 589 -4.75 -14.56 24.19
N THR A 590 -4.06 -14.37 23.07
CA THR A 590 -3.66 -15.48 22.18
C THR A 590 -2.77 -16.49 22.89
N ARG A 591 -1.93 -16.02 23.83
CA ARG A 591 -1.04 -16.86 24.63
C ARG A 591 -1.79 -17.91 25.46
N ASP A 592 -2.95 -17.55 25.99
CA ASP A 592 -3.77 -18.44 26.81
C ASP A 592 -4.31 -19.59 25.97
N GLN A 593 -4.85 -19.29 24.78
CA GLN A 593 -5.35 -20.31 23.86
C GLN A 593 -4.26 -21.20 23.29
N ILE A 594 -3.09 -20.63 22.98
CA ILE A 594 -1.91 -21.42 22.55
C ILE A 594 -1.48 -22.38 23.66
N ALA A 595 -1.45 -21.92 24.92
CA ALA A 595 -1.10 -22.76 26.06
C ALA A 595 -2.14 -23.88 26.26
N ASN A 596 -3.44 -23.54 26.25
CA ASN A 596 -4.52 -24.51 26.39
C ASN A 596 -4.45 -25.62 25.34
N LEU A 597 -4.27 -25.26 24.06
CA LEU A 597 -4.16 -26.23 22.97
C LEU A 597 -2.97 -27.17 23.17
N ARG A 598 -1.81 -26.62 23.55
CA ARG A 598 -0.61 -27.43 23.81
C ARG A 598 -0.77 -28.33 25.03
N TRP A 599 -1.43 -27.87 26.09
CA TRP A 599 -1.73 -28.72 27.25
C TRP A 599 -2.69 -29.85 26.91
N LEU A 600 -3.72 -29.59 26.10
CA LEU A 600 -4.63 -30.62 25.60
C LEU A 600 -3.87 -31.72 24.84
N MET A 601 -2.97 -31.34 23.93
CA MET A 601 -2.14 -32.28 23.16
C MET A 601 -1.21 -33.09 24.07
N GLU A 602 -0.53 -32.45 25.02
CA GLU A 602 0.36 -33.16 25.95
C GLU A 602 -0.41 -34.10 26.89
N LYS A 603 -1.61 -33.71 27.33
CA LYS A 603 -2.46 -34.58 28.15
C LYS A 603 -2.99 -35.76 27.34
N ALA A 604 -3.43 -35.56 26.10
CA ALA A 604 -3.81 -36.67 25.24
C ALA A 604 -2.64 -37.66 25.06
N ARG A 605 -1.40 -37.15 24.90
CA ARG A 605 -0.19 -37.97 24.84
C ARG A 605 0.12 -38.72 26.13
N GLU A 606 0.03 -38.05 27.29
CA GLU A 606 0.27 -38.63 28.63
C GLU A 606 -0.61 -39.85 28.88
N TYR A 607 -1.88 -39.79 28.47
CA TYR A 607 -2.86 -40.87 28.62
C TYR A 607 -2.99 -41.77 27.39
N GLN A 608 -2.09 -41.63 26.40
CA GLN A 608 -2.10 -42.38 25.13
C GLN A 608 -3.46 -42.36 24.41
N LYS A 609 -4.16 -41.23 24.47
CA LYS A 609 -5.44 -41.01 23.80
C LYS A 609 -5.22 -40.42 22.40
N GLU A 610 -6.12 -40.78 21.50
CA GLU A 610 -6.29 -40.08 20.25
C GLU A 610 -6.94 -38.71 20.48
N PHE A 611 -6.60 -37.76 19.62
CA PHE A 611 -7.25 -36.46 19.54
C PHE A 611 -7.38 -36.03 18.08
N TYR A 612 -8.39 -35.23 17.82
CA TYR A 612 -8.61 -34.60 16.53
C TYR A 612 -8.86 -33.11 16.77
N LEU A 613 -8.08 -32.25 16.13
CA LEU A 613 -8.21 -30.79 16.17
C LEU A 613 -8.52 -30.29 14.76
N CYS A 614 -9.64 -29.61 14.59
CA CYS A 614 -10.01 -28.96 13.33
C CYS A 614 -9.95 -27.44 13.49
N PHE A 615 -9.00 -26.82 12.80
CA PHE A 615 -8.84 -25.37 12.74
C PHE A 615 -9.73 -24.84 11.63
N ILE A 616 -10.84 -24.20 11.98
CA ILE A 616 -11.79 -23.67 10.99
C ILE A 616 -11.49 -22.20 10.67
N ASP A 617 -11.61 -21.84 9.39
CA ASP A 617 -11.49 -20.46 8.88
C ASP A 617 -12.81 -20.05 8.21
N TYR A 618 -13.29 -18.84 8.52
CA TYR A 618 -14.48 -18.29 7.86
C TYR A 618 -14.10 -17.40 6.67
N SER A 619 -14.79 -17.59 5.55
CA SER A 619 -14.62 -16.74 4.37
C SER A 619 -15.11 -15.32 4.64
N LYS A 620 -14.17 -14.41 4.94
CA LYS A 620 -14.42 -12.97 5.18
C LYS A 620 -15.44 -12.73 6.31
N ALA A 621 -15.24 -13.38 7.45
CA ALA A 621 -16.19 -13.44 8.57
C ALA A 621 -16.87 -12.09 8.91
N PHE A 622 -16.05 -11.05 9.16
CA PHE A 622 -16.54 -9.71 9.51
C PHE A 622 -17.35 -9.05 8.39
N ASP A 623 -17.01 -9.32 7.12
CA ASP A 623 -17.64 -8.70 5.95
C ASP A 623 -18.99 -9.37 5.60
N CYS A 624 -19.24 -10.57 6.12
CA CYS A 624 -20.40 -11.39 5.77
C CYS A 624 -21.53 -11.39 6.82
N VAL A 625 -21.34 -10.75 7.99
CA VAL A 625 -22.36 -10.68 9.05
C VAL A 625 -23.67 -10.08 8.51
N ASP A 626 -24.77 -10.83 8.62
CA ASP A 626 -26.09 -10.34 8.23
C ASP A 626 -26.64 -9.36 9.29
N HIS A 627 -27.04 -8.16 8.89
CA HIS A 627 -27.52 -7.13 9.82
C HIS A 627 -28.84 -7.50 10.47
N GLU A 628 -29.82 -8.06 9.74
CA GLU A 628 -31.13 -8.38 10.34
C GLU A 628 -30.97 -9.48 11.39
N LYS A 629 -30.21 -10.52 11.04
CA LYS A 629 -29.90 -11.59 12.01
C LYS A 629 -29.11 -11.06 13.19
N LEU A 630 -28.16 -10.15 12.97
CA LEU A 630 -27.43 -9.53 14.07
C LEU A 630 -28.38 -8.83 15.05
N TRP A 631 -29.39 -8.10 14.56
CA TRP A 631 -30.38 -7.46 15.44
C TRP A 631 -31.24 -8.48 16.20
N SER A 632 -31.66 -9.57 15.56
CA SER A 632 -32.35 -10.68 16.24
C SER A 632 -31.49 -11.29 17.34
N VAL A 633 -30.22 -11.55 17.04
CA VAL A 633 -29.27 -12.16 17.99
C VAL A 633 -29.08 -11.27 19.22
N LEU A 634 -28.90 -9.95 19.03
CA LEU A 634 -28.76 -9.03 20.16
C LEU A 634 -30.02 -9.01 21.03
N LEU A 635 -31.20 -9.08 20.41
CA LEU A 635 -32.47 -9.13 21.14
C LEU A 635 -32.58 -10.43 21.96
N GLU A 636 -32.27 -11.58 21.36
CA GLU A 636 -32.25 -12.88 22.05
C GLU A 636 -31.23 -12.94 23.19
N MET A 637 -30.12 -12.20 23.08
CA MET A 637 -29.10 -12.07 24.12
C MET A 637 -29.47 -11.07 25.23
N GLY A 638 -30.68 -10.50 25.16
CA GLY A 638 -31.22 -9.60 26.18
C GLY A 638 -30.63 -8.19 26.13
N VAL A 639 -30.05 -7.77 25.00
CA VAL A 639 -29.60 -6.38 24.82
C VAL A 639 -30.82 -5.46 24.75
N PRO A 640 -30.85 -4.32 25.46
CA PRO A 640 -31.97 -3.40 25.43
C PRO A 640 -32.32 -2.95 24.00
N LYS A 641 -33.62 -2.95 23.67
CA LYS A 641 -34.14 -2.54 22.35
C LYS A 641 -33.62 -1.16 21.93
N HIS A 642 -33.51 -0.22 22.88
CA HIS A 642 -32.98 1.11 22.60
C HIS A 642 -31.55 1.07 22.00
N LEU A 643 -30.64 0.28 22.58
CA LEU A 643 -29.28 0.13 22.07
C LEU A 643 -29.28 -0.55 20.69
N ILE A 644 -30.12 -1.56 20.50
CA ILE A 644 -30.27 -2.26 19.22
C ILE A 644 -30.70 -1.28 18.12
N ILE A 645 -31.70 -0.43 18.37
CA ILE A 645 -32.18 0.56 17.39
C ILE A 645 -31.11 1.60 17.09
N LEU A 646 -30.37 2.09 18.09
CA LEU A 646 -29.25 3.01 17.88
C LEU A 646 -28.20 2.40 16.95
N MET A 647 -27.83 1.14 17.19
CA MET A 647 -26.88 0.42 16.32
C MET A 647 -27.47 0.14 14.94
N LYS A 648 -28.74 -0.27 14.84
CA LYS A 648 -29.45 -0.49 13.57
C LYS A 648 -29.44 0.78 12.72
N ASN A 649 -29.82 1.93 13.29
CA ASN A 649 -29.87 3.21 12.57
C ASN A 649 -28.50 3.73 12.10
N LEU A 650 -27.42 3.37 12.80
CA LEU A 650 -26.06 3.65 12.37
C LEU A 650 -25.65 2.84 11.13
N TYR A 651 -26.09 1.58 11.04
CA TYR A 651 -25.76 0.67 9.94
C TYR A 651 -26.68 0.86 8.73
N THR A 652 -27.93 1.29 8.93
CA THR A 652 -28.89 1.63 7.87
C THR A 652 -28.35 2.74 6.96
N ASN A 653 -28.38 2.55 5.64
CA ASN A 653 -27.91 3.53 4.64
C ASN A 653 -26.46 4.03 4.84
N GLN A 654 -25.61 3.23 5.48
CA GLN A 654 -24.20 3.57 5.62
C GLN A 654 -23.49 3.50 4.26
N GLN A 655 -22.48 4.34 4.07
CA GLN A 655 -21.75 4.46 2.80
C GLN A 655 -20.24 4.31 3.00
N ALA A 656 -19.56 3.83 1.96
CA ALA A 656 -18.12 3.72 1.96
C ALA A 656 -17.49 4.18 0.64
N THR A 657 -16.21 4.55 0.74
CA THR A 657 -15.33 4.80 -0.39
C THR A 657 -13.97 4.17 -0.11
N VAL A 658 -13.29 3.66 -1.14
CA VAL A 658 -11.97 3.04 -1.02
C VAL A 658 -10.88 4.07 -1.34
N LYS A 659 -9.90 4.23 -0.45
CA LYS A 659 -8.72 5.06 -0.68
C LYS A 659 -7.66 4.30 -1.46
N THR A 660 -7.38 4.75 -2.69
CA THR A 660 -6.31 4.22 -3.53
C THR A 660 -5.13 5.20 -3.62
N ASP A 661 -4.00 4.77 -4.17
CA ASP A 661 -2.88 5.67 -4.49
C ASP A 661 -3.24 6.74 -5.56
N TYR A 662 -4.34 6.52 -6.28
CA TYR A 662 -4.88 7.37 -7.35
C TYR A 662 -6.07 8.24 -6.90
N GLY A 663 -6.40 8.24 -5.60
CA GLY A 663 -7.54 8.96 -5.03
C GLY A 663 -8.62 8.02 -4.47
N ASN A 664 -9.73 8.61 -4.03
CA ASN A 664 -10.86 7.85 -3.52
C ASN A 664 -11.73 7.33 -4.68
N THR A 665 -12.40 6.20 -4.48
CA THR A 665 -13.44 5.73 -5.40
C THR A 665 -14.71 6.57 -5.23
N ASN A 666 -15.67 6.40 -6.15
CA ASN A 666 -17.03 6.85 -5.89
C ASN A 666 -17.61 6.11 -4.68
N TRP A 667 -18.56 6.76 -4.00
CA TRP A 667 -19.28 6.17 -2.87
C TRP A 667 -20.13 4.98 -3.31
N PHE A 668 -20.32 4.03 -2.40
CA PHE A 668 -21.23 2.89 -2.52
C PHE A 668 -21.83 2.55 -1.16
N ASN A 669 -22.96 1.84 -1.15
CA ASN A 669 -23.67 1.47 0.07
C ASN A 669 -23.13 0.15 0.65
N ILE A 670 -23.16 0.00 1.98
CA ILE A 670 -22.83 -1.27 2.66
C ILE A 670 -24.13 -1.88 3.19
N GLY A 671 -24.49 -3.06 2.66
CA GLY A 671 -25.72 -3.78 3.04
C GLY A 671 -25.53 -4.96 4.00
N LYS A 672 -24.28 -5.38 4.26
CA LYS A 672 -23.94 -6.43 5.23
C LYS A 672 -22.54 -6.21 5.81
N GLY A 673 -22.18 -6.99 6.83
CA GLY A 673 -20.89 -6.98 7.49
C GLY A 673 -20.76 -5.92 8.59
N VAL A 674 -19.86 -6.18 9.54
CA VAL A 674 -19.47 -5.24 10.59
C VAL A 674 -18.20 -4.47 10.18
N ARG A 675 -18.10 -3.20 10.59
CA ARG A 675 -17.00 -2.30 10.18
C ARG A 675 -15.63 -2.77 10.71
N GLN A 676 -14.77 -3.30 9.86
CA GLN A 676 -13.41 -3.70 10.26
C GLN A 676 -12.59 -2.51 10.77
N GLY A 677 -12.19 -2.51 12.04
CA GLY A 677 -11.47 -1.40 12.69
C GLY A 677 -12.36 -0.44 13.50
N CYS A 678 -13.68 -0.67 13.52
CA CYS A 678 -14.58 -0.07 14.48
C CYS A 678 -14.43 -0.74 15.85
N ILE A 679 -14.60 0.05 16.93
CA ILE A 679 -14.44 -0.42 18.30
C ILE A 679 -15.56 -1.36 18.75
N LEU A 680 -16.75 -1.21 18.18
CA LEU A 680 -17.93 -1.99 18.54
C LEU A 680 -18.02 -3.33 17.78
N SER A 681 -17.45 -3.38 16.58
CA SER A 681 -17.54 -4.56 15.69
C SER A 681 -17.04 -5.87 16.29
N PRO A 682 -15.96 -5.91 17.10
CA PRO A 682 -15.55 -7.10 17.83
C PRO A 682 -16.63 -7.67 18.75
N TYR A 683 -17.34 -6.82 19.50
CA TYR A 683 -18.38 -7.26 20.43
C TYR A 683 -19.59 -7.80 19.68
N LEU A 684 -20.00 -7.10 18.62
CA LEU A 684 -21.09 -7.54 17.74
C LEU A 684 -20.78 -8.89 17.10
N PHE A 685 -19.55 -9.08 16.60
CA PHE A 685 -19.13 -10.35 16.02
C PHE A 685 -19.07 -11.47 17.05
N ASN A 686 -18.55 -11.21 18.25
CA ASN A 686 -18.48 -12.22 19.30
C ASN A 686 -19.87 -12.70 19.74
N LEU A 687 -20.82 -11.78 19.96
CA LEU A 687 -22.22 -12.13 20.26
C LEU A 687 -22.85 -12.94 19.11
N TYR A 688 -22.62 -12.51 17.87
CA TYR A 688 -23.10 -13.21 16.68
C TYR A 688 -22.53 -14.64 16.55
N ALA A 689 -21.22 -14.80 16.71
CA ALA A 689 -20.55 -16.09 16.65
C ALA A 689 -20.97 -17.00 17.81
N GLU A 690 -21.17 -16.44 19.00
CA GLU A 690 -21.66 -17.21 20.14
C GLU A 690 -23.07 -17.74 19.94
N HIS A 691 -23.97 -16.93 19.38
CA HIS A 691 -25.31 -17.39 19.04
C HIS A 691 -25.29 -18.60 18.10
N ILE A 692 -24.42 -18.59 17.08
CA ILE A 692 -24.22 -19.72 16.17
C ILE A 692 -23.78 -20.98 16.93
N MET A 693 -22.82 -20.84 17.86
CA MET A 693 -22.31 -21.98 18.63
C MET A 693 -23.37 -22.57 19.58
N ARG A 694 -24.24 -21.72 20.15
CA ARG A 694 -25.39 -22.16 20.95
C ARG A 694 -26.45 -22.89 20.12
N LYS A 695 -26.82 -22.35 18.95
CA LYS A 695 -27.75 -23.03 18.03
C LYS A 695 -27.19 -24.37 17.53
N ALA A 696 -25.87 -24.46 17.36
CA ALA A 696 -25.19 -25.70 17.01
C ALA A 696 -25.16 -26.73 18.15
N GLY A 697 -25.54 -26.36 19.38
CA GLY A 697 -25.59 -27.25 20.55
C GLY A 697 -24.21 -27.74 20.98
N ILE A 698 -23.17 -26.93 20.77
CA ILE A 698 -21.78 -27.38 20.97
C ILE A 698 -21.49 -27.63 22.45
N GLU A 699 -22.00 -26.81 23.37
CA GLU A 699 -21.73 -27.03 24.80
C GLU A 699 -22.45 -28.26 25.36
N GLU A 700 -23.63 -28.60 24.86
CA GLU A 700 -24.36 -29.81 25.28
C GLU A 700 -23.91 -31.09 24.55
N ALA A 701 -23.04 -30.97 23.54
CA ALA A 701 -22.61 -32.11 22.75
C ALA A 701 -21.75 -33.10 23.57
N ALA A 702 -22.00 -34.40 23.36
CA ALA A 702 -21.23 -35.48 23.99
C ALA A 702 -19.78 -35.56 23.48
N GLY A 703 -19.52 -35.04 22.27
CA GLY A 703 -18.20 -35.00 21.63
C GLY A 703 -17.29 -33.93 22.23
N GLY A 704 -15.99 -34.24 22.33
CA GLY A 704 -14.98 -33.36 22.91
C GLY A 704 -13.78 -34.14 23.44
N ILE A 705 -12.76 -33.43 23.93
CA ILE A 705 -11.66 -34.01 24.70
C ILE A 705 -12.06 -34.01 26.19
N LYS A 706 -12.05 -35.18 26.83
CA LYS A 706 -12.47 -35.33 28.23
C LYS A 706 -11.32 -35.00 29.18
N ILE A 707 -11.46 -33.91 29.93
CA ILE A 707 -10.52 -33.52 30.99
C ILE A 707 -11.28 -33.30 32.30
N GLY A 708 -10.91 -34.04 33.34
CA GLY A 708 -11.49 -33.86 34.68
C GLY A 708 -13.01 -33.99 34.73
N GLY A 709 -13.59 -34.87 33.91
CA GLY A 709 -15.04 -35.08 33.81
C GLY A 709 -15.79 -34.05 32.96
N ARG A 710 -15.09 -33.13 32.29
CA ARG A 710 -15.68 -32.14 31.38
C ARG A 710 -15.24 -32.37 29.94
N ASN A 711 -16.14 -32.14 28.99
CA ASN A 711 -15.82 -32.13 27.58
C ASN A 711 -15.30 -30.74 27.18
N ILE A 712 -14.10 -30.70 26.59
CA ILE A 712 -13.56 -29.52 25.93
C ILE A 712 -13.65 -29.78 24.43
N ASN A 713 -14.57 -29.11 23.76
CA ASN A 713 -14.86 -29.34 22.34
C ASN A 713 -14.50 -28.15 21.44
N ASN A 714 -14.20 -26.99 22.01
CA ASN A 714 -13.75 -25.84 21.24
C ASN A 714 -12.81 -24.90 21.99
N LEU A 715 -11.93 -24.25 21.25
CA LEU A 715 -11.18 -23.06 21.67
C LEU A 715 -11.35 -21.98 20.61
N ARG A 716 -11.67 -20.75 21.03
CA ARG A 716 -11.99 -19.65 20.12
C ARG A 716 -11.20 -18.38 20.43
N TYR A 717 -10.79 -17.70 19.37
CA TYR A 717 -10.26 -16.35 19.40
C TYR A 717 -10.91 -15.54 18.27
N ALA A 718 -12.04 -14.91 18.58
CA ALA A 718 -12.90 -14.27 17.60
C ALA A 718 -13.35 -15.26 16.51
N ASP A 719 -12.97 -15.03 15.25
CA ASP A 719 -13.28 -15.92 14.12
C ASP A 719 -12.40 -17.17 14.06
N ASP A 720 -11.16 -17.11 14.58
CA ASP A 720 -10.27 -18.27 14.68
C ASP A 720 -10.85 -19.27 15.69
N THR A 721 -11.42 -20.37 15.19
CA THR A 721 -12.08 -21.39 16.02
C THR A 721 -11.42 -22.75 15.79
N THR A 722 -11.14 -23.46 16.87
CA THR A 722 -10.66 -24.85 16.84
C THR A 722 -11.74 -25.73 17.45
N ILE A 723 -12.26 -26.68 16.68
CA ILE A 723 -13.17 -27.72 17.17
C ILE A 723 -12.36 -28.98 17.44
N MET A 724 -12.67 -29.73 18.50
CA MET A 724 -11.88 -30.87 18.92
C MET A 724 -12.70 -32.02 19.49
N ALA A 725 -12.22 -33.24 19.31
CA ALA A 725 -12.82 -34.46 19.86
C ALA A 725 -11.78 -35.58 20.05
N GLU A 726 -12.16 -36.64 20.76
CA GLU A 726 -11.35 -37.88 20.90
C GLU A 726 -11.57 -38.87 19.74
N THR A 727 -12.64 -38.72 18.95
CA THR A 727 -12.94 -39.59 17.79
C THR A 727 -13.21 -38.78 16.53
N ALA A 728 -12.98 -39.39 15.36
CA ALA A 728 -13.28 -38.76 14.07
C ALA A 728 -14.78 -38.49 13.89
N ASP A 729 -15.64 -39.42 14.30
CA ASP A 729 -17.10 -39.31 14.17
C ASP A 729 -17.66 -38.16 15.02
N ASP A 730 -17.18 -38.01 16.26
CA ASP A 730 -17.56 -36.88 17.12
C ASP A 730 -17.12 -35.55 16.50
N LEU A 731 -15.90 -35.49 15.97
CA LEU A 731 -15.41 -34.27 15.31
C LEU A 731 -16.26 -33.94 14.07
N GLN A 732 -16.59 -34.92 13.23
CA GLN A 732 -17.45 -34.73 12.07
C GLN A 732 -18.85 -34.25 12.47
N TYR A 733 -19.44 -34.84 13.51
CA TYR A 733 -20.73 -34.42 14.04
C TYR A 733 -20.73 -32.95 14.46
N LEU A 734 -19.73 -32.54 15.26
CA LEU A 734 -19.58 -31.16 15.73
C LEU A 734 -19.38 -30.19 14.55
N LEU A 735 -18.51 -30.54 13.60
CA LEU A 735 -18.22 -29.70 12.45
C LEU A 735 -19.42 -29.50 11.53
N ARG A 736 -20.22 -30.55 11.31
CA ARG A 736 -21.45 -30.48 10.51
C ARG A 736 -22.45 -29.51 11.15
N LYS A 737 -22.67 -29.62 12.46
CA LYS A 737 -23.54 -28.70 13.22
C LYS A 737 -23.07 -27.25 13.11
N VAL A 738 -21.77 -27.00 13.32
CA VAL A 738 -21.21 -25.65 13.18
C VAL A 738 -21.35 -25.14 11.74
N LYS A 739 -21.11 -25.98 10.72
CA LYS A 739 -21.21 -25.62 9.30
C LYS A 739 -22.65 -25.25 8.92
N GLU A 740 -23.63 -26.07 9.31
CA GLU A 740 -25.07 -25.85 9.07
C GLU A 740 -25.53 -24.52 9.68
N GLU A 741 -25.32 -24.32 10.99
CA GLU A 741 -25.76 -23.12 11.70
C GLU A 741 -25.00 -21.86 11.27
N SER A 742 -23.72 -21.99 10.94
CA SER A 742 -22.95 -20.88 10.37
C SER A 742 -23.51 -20.45 9.02
N ALA A 743 -23.81 -21.41 8.14
CA ALA A 743 -24.39 -21.12 6.83
C ALA A 743 -25.79 -20.51 6.96
N ALA A 744 -26.60 -21.01 7.90
CA ALA A 744 -27.90 -20.45 8.24
C ALA A 744 -27.79 -19.02 8.76
N ALA A 745 -26.71 -18.66 9.47
CA ALA A 745 -26.41 -17.28 9.86
C ALA A 745 -25.88 -16.43 8.68
N GLY A 746 -25.21 -17.03 7.70
CA GLY A 746 -24.62 -16.33 6.55
C GLY A 746 -23.09 -16.31 6.55
N LEU A 747 -22.46 -17.08 7.45
CA LEU A 747 -21.03 -17.32 7.50
C LEU A 747 -20.70 -18.64 6.80
N LYS A 748 -19.72 -18.61 5.90
CA LYS A 748 -19.30 -19.80 5.15
C LYS A 748 -17.91 -20.23 5.58
N LEU A 749 -17.75 -21.50 5.91
CA LEU A 749 -16.44 -22.10 6.15
C LEU A 749 -15.60 -22.08 4.87
N ASN A 750 -14.33 -21.80 5.03
CA ASN A 750 -13.35 -21.79 3.96
C ASN A 750 -12.60 -23.12 3.95
N MET A 751 -13.14 -24.11 3.24
CA MET A 751 -12.60 -25.47 3.24
C MET A 751 -11.12 -25.55 2.85
N LYS A 752 -10.64 -24.65 1.98
CA LYS A 752 -9.22 -24.57 1.58
C LYS A 752 -8.27 -24.05 2.67
N LYS A 753 -8.83 -23.51 3.76
CA LYS A 753 -8.09 -22.99 4.91
C LYS A 753 -8.53 -23.62 6.23
N THR A 754 -9.41 -24.61 6.15
CA THR A 754 -9.73 -25.47 7.26
C THR A 754 -8.75 -26.63 7.23
N PHE A 755 -8.16 -26.96 8.38
CA PHE A 755 -7.15 -28.02 8.48
C PHE A 755 -7.45 -28.92 9.68
N VAL A 756 -7.18 -30.21 9.53
CA VAL A 756 -7.27 -31.18 10.62
C VAL A 756 -5.87 -31.58 11.08
N MET A 757 -5.69 -31.69 12.38
CA MET A 757 -4.47 -32.15 13.03
C MET A 757 -4.85 -33.25 14.01
N THR A 758 -4.27 -34.43 13.87
CA THR A 758 -4.56 -35.61 14.71
C THR A 758 -3.33 -36.50 14.88
N ASN A 759 -3.24 -37.17 16.04
CA ASN A 759 -2.28 -38.25 16.29
C ASN A 759 -2.82 -39.65 15.91
N ALA A 760 -4.06 -39.75 15.42
CA ALA A 760 -4.66 -41.00 14.96
C ALA A 760 -4.11 -41.41 13.58
N PRO A 761 -4.08 -42.71 13.26
CA PRO A 761 -3.51 -43.24 12.02
C PRO A 761 -4.47 -43.12 10.82
N ILE A 762 -4.98 -41.90 10.56
CA ILE A 762 -5.87 -41.64 9.42
C ILE A 762 -5.14 -40.90 8.28
N GLN A 763 -5.55 -41.19 7.03
CA GLN A 763 -5.00 -40.54 5.83
C GLN A 763 -5.95 -39.50 5.23
N GLU A 764 -7.25 -39.62 5.49
CA GLU A 764 -8.28 -38.76 4.92
C GLU A 764 -9.31 -38.36 5.98
N PHE A 765 -9.82 -37.15 5.86
CA PHE A 765 -10.90 -36.62 6.69
C PHE A 765 -11.82 -35.78 5.81
N TYR A 766 -13.12 -35.94 5.98
CA TYR A 766 -14.14 -35.26 5.18
C TYR A 766 -15.09 -34.49 6.09
N ILE A 767 -15.53 -33.31 5.62
CA ILE A 767 -16.67 -32.59 6.20
C ILE A 767 -17.76 -32.58 5.13
N ASP A 768 -18.79 -33.41 5.31
CA ASP A 768 -19.74 -33.79 4.27
C ASP A 768 -19.00 -34.43 3.07
N ASN A 769 -19.06 -33.79 1.90
CA ASN A 769 -18.40 -34.26 0.67
C ASN A 769 -17.06 -33.56 0.40
N ASP A 770 -16.65 -32.62 1.25
CA ASP A 770 -15.43 -31.84 1.06
C ASP A 770 -14.25 -32.47 1.84
N GLN A 771 -13.20 -32.89 1.12
CA GLN A 771 -11.97 -33.38 1.76
C GLN A 771 -11.24 -32.22 2.45
N VAL A 772 -10.81 -32.46 3.70
CA VAL A 772 -10.04 -31.50 4.50
C VAL A 772 -8.61 -31.97 4.63
N GLU A 773 -7.66 -31.05 4.45
CA GLU A 773 -6.24 -31.36 4.53
C GLU A 773 -5.84 -31.71 5.96
N ILE A 774 -5.19 -32.87 6.13
CA ILE A 774 -4.60 -33.31 7.39
C ILE A 774 -3.14 -32.83 7.46
N VAL A 775 -2.78 -32.13 8.53
CA VAL A 775 -1.46 -31.52 8.71
C VAL A 775 -0.79 -31.97 10.01
N LYS A 776 0.54 -32.10 9.96
CA LYS A 776 1.37 -32.34 11.16
C LYS A 776 1.80 -31.07 11.88
N GLU A 777 1.84 -29.95 11.16
CA GLU A 777 2.24 -28.63 11.67
C GLU A 777 1.22 -27.57 11.22
N PHE A 778 0.83 -26.67 12.13
CA PHE A 778 -0.11 -25.58 11.86
C PHE A 778 0.29 -24.29 12.59
N ILE A 779 0.08 -23.14 11.96
CA ILE A 779 0.33 -21.83 12.60
C ILE A 779 -0.96 -21.37 13.31
N PHE A 780 -1.09 -21.70 14.59
CA PHE A 780 -2.20 -21.29 15.43
C PHE A 780 -1.90 -19.98 16.18
N LEU A 781 -2.70 -18.93 15.93
CA LEU A 781 -2.59 -17.61 16.56
C LEU A 781 -1.17 -17.00 16.53
N GLY A 782 -0.41 -17.30 15.47
CA GLY A 782 0.96 -16.83 15.25
C GLY A 782 2.06 -17.72 15.83
N SER A 783 1.73 -18.82 16.50
CA SER A 783 2.67 -19.84 16.96
C SER A 783 2.61 -21.08 16.06
N SER A 784 3.77 -21.69 15.77
CA SER A 784 3.77 -23.03 15.20
C SER A 784 3.38 -24.05 16.27
N ILE A 785 2.51 -24.99 15.89
CA ILE A 785 2.04 -26.13 16.67
C ILE A 785 2.35 -27.37 15.83
N ASN A 786 3.08 -28.33 16.42
CA ASN A 786 3.47 -29.57 15.77
C ASN A 786 3.03 -30.76 16.63
N ILE A 787 2.48 -31.80 16.01
CA ILE A 787 2.05 -33.03 16.70
C ILE A 787 3.20 -33.74 17.40
N ASP A 788 4.38 -33.79 16.80
CA ASP A 788 5.50 -34.65 17.23
C ASP A 788 6.43 -33.95 18.24
N GLU A 789 6.34 -32.63 18.41
CA GLU A 789 7.16 -31.89 19.36
C GLU A 789 6.74 -32.17 20.81
N ARG A 790 7.73 -32.42 21.69
CA ARG A 790 7.58 -32.43 23.17
C ARG A 790 8.08 -31.07 23.70
N GLN A 791 7.31 -30.41 24.55
CA GLN A 791 7.47 -28.97 24.88
C GLN A 791 8.85 -28.48 25.35
N TRP A 792 9.11 -27.19 25.05
CA TRP A 792 10.02 -26.16 25.66
C TRP A 792 11.02 -25.46 24.72
N LEU A 793 11.25 -25.92 23.48
CA LEU A 793 12.34 -25.36 22.65
C LEU A 793 11.98 -24.26 21.63
N ALA A 794 10.71 -23.88 21.44
CA ALA A 794 10.35 -22.94 20.37
C ALA A 794 9.65 -21.67 20.87
N TRP A 795 10.32 -20.86 21.69
CA TRP A 795 10.01 -19.42 21.78
C TRP A 795 10.91 -18.56 20.88
N THR A 796 11.93 -19.14 20.23
CA THR A 796 13.03 -18.35 19.66
C THR A 796 13.14 -18.32 18.14
N ASN A 797 12.43 -19.15 17.36
CA ASN A 797 12.61 -19.14 15.90
C ASN A 797 11.30 -19.34 15.12
N SER A 798 10.51 -18.29 14.97
CA SER A 798 9.66 -18.17 13.77
C SER A 798 9.76 -16.76 13.18
N SER A 799 10.69 -16.61 12.25
CA SER A 799 10.81 -15.47 11.33
C SER A 799 9.67 -15.39 10.30
N LYS A 800 8.60 -16.20 10.47
CA LYS A 800 7.43 -16.29 9.59
C LYS A 800 6.11 -15.80 10.21
N ALA A 801 6.13 -15.14 11.38
CA ALA A 801 4.94 -14.45 11.90
C ALA A 801 4.55 -13.26 11.01
N ARG A 802 3.81 -13.53 9.92
CA ARG A 802 3.10 -12.54 9.11
C ARG A 802 1.64 -12.98 8.92
N THR A 803 0.78 -12.06 9.36
CA THR A 803 -0.41 -11.54 8.64
C THR A 803 -1.81 -12.17 8.78
N SER A 804 -2.06 -13.12 9.67
CA SER A 804 -3.45 -13.45 10.07
C SER A 804 -3.86 -12.91 11.44
N ALA A 805 -3.00 -12.98 12.46
CA ALA A 805 -3.32 -12.51 13.80
C ALA A 805 -3.42 -10.98 13.89
N TRP A 806 -4.53 -10.50 14.46
CA TRP A 806 -4.74 -9.11 14.83
C TRP A 806 -3.53 -8.56 15.60
N PRO A 807 -3.04 -7.34 15.31
CA PRO A 807 -2.08 -6.70 16.19
C PRO A 807 -2.76 -6.48 17.56
N PRO A 808 -2.17 -6.92 18.68
CA PRO A 808 -2.68 -6.62 20.02
C PRO A 808 -2.40 -5.15 20.32
N LYS A 809 -3.23 -4.25 19.78
CA LYS A 809 -3.38 -2.83 20.15
C LYS A 809 -4.77 -2.32 19.75
N LEU A 810 -5.78 -2.92 20.35
CA LEU A 810 -7.12 -2.35 20.49
C LEU A 810 -7.55 -2.23 21.96
N GLU A 811 -6.57 -2.09 22.86
CA GLU A 811 -6.73 -1.34 24.11
C GLU A 811 -6.49 0.14 23.86
#